data_AF-A0A1D6LNK5-F1
#
_entry.id   AF-A0A1D6LNK5-F1
#
_cell.length_a   1.000
_cell.length_b   1.000
_cell.length_c   1.000
_cell.angle_alpha   90.00
_cell.angle_beta   90.00
_cell.angle_gamma   90.00
#
_symmetry.space_group_name_H-M   'P 1'
#
loop_
_entity.id
_entity.type
_entity.pdbx_description
1 polymer ?
#
loop_
_entity_poly.entity_id
_entity_poly.type
_entity_poly.pdbx_seq_one_letter_code
_entity_poly.pdbx_strand_id
1 'polypeptide(L)'
;MALFIYFDYKAVQKRVQWVSTGKKSAIWKKTHERNARRVLNLMIELEGLWVKLGQYLSTRADVLPEPYINVLKQLQDSLPPRPFEEVRETIEKELGEPMSDLFADFVLDPLATASIAQVHRATLADGREVVVKIQHDGVKEIILEDLKNAKSLIEWIAWAEPQYDFNPMIDEWCKEAPKELDFNHEAENTRAVSRNLSRKSDCGSGSVSSTVDVLIPEVIQSTGKVLILEYMDGIRLNDNDSLEAYGVDKQKLVEEITRAYAHQIYIDGFFNGDPHPGNFLVSKEPPHKPILLDFGLTKRISESMRQALAKMFLSCAEGDHVALLSAFSEMGLKLRVDMPQQAMDIATVFFRQSTTASEAKENIKTLNDQRERNVKALQEKMKLNKKEVQRFNPVDAFPGDAIIFMRVLNLLRGLSASLNVRIVYLDIMRPFAESTLLGSLTHGQIPNSQWIFDSPANSDVESKLRNYLLELGSDKILGIQVCAYKDGKVIIDTAAGMLGKYDPRPVQPDSLFPVFSVTKGITAGMVHWLVDKGKLKYEETVANIWPNFGTNGKELIKVHHLLNHTSGLHNALGDVVKNDPLLVCDWEETLNQITKSTPETEPGSAQIYHYLSFGWLCGGVIEHASGKKFQEILEEAIVRPLHIEGELYVGIPPGVESRLAALTVDTEELQKLSGIRAGADVPAALLNNIAQMASGVPAIFNTLNVRRAIIPAANGHCSARALARYYAALAAGGSVPPPHSSGAMPPLGSHVHTPKFPTAPLKKKKKGAGKKKGAGGGSMGDLKVQDISGGSSDRNGYCQLRTSDADSEAGSGSGGGGRMFGSDRILDAFMGVGEYEGMAHRDGKFGLGFRRYDDASSGSGRLRCFGHSGMGGSTGFCDVENGFAIAVTVNKLSLGSVTRGVVRLVLEELGLPVPDEYSATGEKGPDMMLNLTTTTTTTPPQLR
;
A
#
# COMPACT_ATOMS: atom_id res chain seq x y z
N MET A 1 -36.82 17.64 17.74
CA MET A 1 -36.19 18.20 16.53
C MET A 1 -35.68 17.12 15.54
N ALA A 2 -34.89 16.13 15.99
CA ALA A 2 -34.29 15.12 15.13
C ALA A 2 -35.26 14.39 14.18
N LEU A 3 -36.40 13.90 14.70
CA LEU A 3 -37.46 13.28 13.89
C LEU A 3 -37.97 14.21 12.78
N PHE A 4 -38.14 15.50 13.08
CA PHE A 4 -38.62 16.49 12.12
C PHE A 4 -37.63 16.72 10.98
N ILE A 5 -36.33 16.83 11.30
CA ILE A 5 -35.25 16.93 10.31
C ILE A 5 -35.20 15.64 9.46
N TYR A 6 -35.29 14.47 10.09
CA TYR A 6 -35.30 13.18 9.41
C TYR A 6 -36.45 13.06 8.40
N PHE A 7 -37.68 13.35 8.82
CA PHE A 7 -38.84 13.30 7.93
C PHE A 7 -38.78 14.33 6.81
N ASP A 8 -38.23 15.52 7.06
CA ASP A 8 -38.01 16.54 6.03
C ASP A 8 -37.04 16.02 4.95
N TYR A 9 -35.94 15.37 5.35
CA TYR A 9 -35.01 14.74 4.41
C TYR A 9 -35.65 13.57 3.64
N LYS A 10 -36.44 12.73 4.30
CA LYS A 10 -37.17 11.63 3.61
C LYS A 10 -38.20 12.14 2.61
N ALA A 11 -38.90 13.23 2.93
CA ALA A 11 -39.85 13.86 2.02
C ALA A 11 -39.14 14.43 0.78
N VAL A 12 -38.00 15.09 0.97
CA VAL A 12 -37.17 15.61 -0.13
C VAL A 12 -36.58 14.48 -0.97
N GLN A 13 -36.09 13.41 -0.33
CA GLN A 13 -35.57 12.23 -1.04
C GLN A 13 -36.61 11.60 -1.97
N LYS A 14 -37.89 11.54 -1.56
CA LYS A 14 -38.99 11.12 -2.44
C LYS A 14 -39.29 12.14 -3.53
N ARG A 15 -39.37 13.43 -3.19
CA ARG A 15 -39.69 14.52 -4.13
C ARG A 15 -38.68 14.63 -5.27
N VAL A 16 -37.39 14.50 -4.97
CA VAL A 16 -36.27 14.65 -5.91
C VAL A 16 -36.22 13.52 -6.96
N GLN A 17 -36.91 12.39 -6.74
CA GLN A 17 -37.02 11.31 -7.74
C GLN A 17 -37.79 11.75 -9.00
N TRP A 18 -38.65 12.77 -8.89
CA TRP A 18 -39.57 13.21 -9.95
C TRP A 18 -39.17 14.55 -10.59
N VAL A 19 -37.94 15.03 -10.35
CA VAL A 19 -37.47 16.37 -10.75
C VAL A 19 -36.26 16.26 -11.68
N SER A 20 -36.07 17.21 -12.61
CA SER A 20 -34.91 17.25 -13.52
C SER A 20 -33.59 17.56 -12.79
N THR A 21 -32.46 17.02 -13.29
CA THR A 21 -31.14 17.02 -12.62
C THR A 21 -30.69 18.41 -12.13
N GLY A 22 -30.91 19.47 -12.92
CA GLY A 22 -30.55 20.85 -12.54
C GLY A 22 -31.36 21.41 -11.36
N LYS A 23 -32.64 21.03 -11.22
CA LYS A 23 -33.50 21.45 -10.09
C LYS A 23 -33.26 20.62 -8.82
N LYS A 24 -32.66 19.42 -8.92
CA LYS A 24 -32.36 18.56 -7.76
C LYS A 24 -31.36 19.21 -6.81
N SER A 25 -30.25 19.74 -7.35
CA SER A 25 -29.18 20.36 -6.55
C SER A 25 -29.70 21.57 -5.75
N ALA A 26 -30.53 22.42 -6.36
CA ALA A 26 -31.13 23.57 -5.69
C ALA A 26 -32.08 23.17 -4.55
N ILE A 27 -32.87 22.10 -4.72
CA ILE A 27 -33.75 21.58 -3.66
C ILE A 27 -32.93 21.07 -2.49
N TRP A 28 -31.87 20.28 -2.75
CA TRP A 28 -30.97 19.79 -1.71
C TRP A 28 -30.30 20.93 -0.94
N LYS A 29 -29.71 21.90 -1.66
CA LYS A 29 -29.07 23.08 -1.04
C LYS A 29 -30.04 23.81 -0.10
N LYS A 30 -31.26 24.10 -0.56
CA LYS A 30 -32.27 24.82 0.23
C LYS A 30 -32.73 24.02 1.46
N THR A 31 -32.85 22.69 1.33
CA THR A 31 -33.16 21.81 2.46
C THR A 31 -32.01 21.78 3.47
N HIS A 32 -30.75 21.68 3.02
CA HIS A 32 -29.58 21.75 3.88
C HIS A 32 -29.51 23.08 4.63
N GLU A 33 -29.66 24.22 3.96
CA GLU A 33 -29.67 25.54 4.62
C GLU A 33 -30.76 25.65 5.70
N ARG A 34 -31.98 25.19 5.39
CA ARG A 34 -33.09 25.25 6.34
C ARG A 34 -32.85 24.38 7.57
N ASN A 35 -32.38 23.15 7.40
CA ASN A 35 -32.14 22.25 8.52
C ASN A 35 -30.87 22.63 9.29
N ALA A 36 -29.84 23.16 8.62
CA ALA A 36 -28.66 23.72 9.28
C ALA A 36 -29.02 24.85 10.24
N ARG A 37 -29.91 25.77 9.86
CA ARG A 37 -30.38 26.84 10.76
C ARG A 37 -31.15 26.31 11.97
N ARG A 38 -31.98 25.28 11.78
CA ARG A 38 -32.69 24.63 12.90
C ARG A 38 -31.72 23.98 13.88
N VAL A 39 -30.69 23.32 13.36
CA VAL A 39 -29.63 22.70 14.18
C VAL A 39 -28.83 23.77 14.91
N LEU A 40 -28.41 24.83 14.23
CA LEU A 40 -27.69 25.96 14.84
C LEU A 40 -28.47 26.56 16.01
N ASN A 41 -29.74 26.93 15.79
CA ASN A 41 -30.56 27.55 16.83
C ASN A 41 -30.69 26.64 18.05
N LEU A 42 -30.88 25.34 17.83
CA LEU A 42 -30.96 24.37 18.92
C LEU A 42 -29.61 24.18 19.65
N MET A 43 -28.50 24.18 18.91
CA MET A 43 -27.16 24.11 19.51
C MET A 43 -26.87 25.33 20.39
N ILE A 44 -27.30 26.52 19.96
CA ILE A 44 -27.18 27.74 20.76
C ILE A 44 -28.06 27.66 22.02
N GLU A 45 -29.31 27.19 21.89
CA GLU A 45 -30.25 27.06 23.00
C GLU A 45 -29.80 26.05 24.07
N LEU A 46 -29.21 24.93 23.64
CA LEU A 46 -28.75 23.87 24.55
C LEU A 46 -27.39 24.17 25.19
N GLU A 47 -26.63 25.12 24.65
CA GLU A 47 -25.26 25.46 25.08
C GLU A 47 -24.34 24.21 25.16
N GLY A 48 -23.32 24.25 26.02
CA GLY A 48 -22.52 23.09 26.43
C GLY A 48 -21.98 22.21 25.29
N LEU A 49 -22.31 20.91 25.35
CA LEU A 49 -21.79 19.90 24.42
C LEU A 49 -22.21 20.17 22.97
N TRP A 50 -23.41 20.68 22.75
CA TRP A 50 -23.98 20.85 21.41
C TRP A 50 -23.30 21.97 20.63
N VAL A 51 -22.90 23.05 21.31
CA VAL A 51 -22.05 24.10 20.73
C VAL A 51 -20.69 23.53 20.32
N LYS A 52 -20.05 22.75 21.21
CA LYS A 52 -18.76 22.10 20.92
C LYS A 52 -18.85 21.14 19.74
N LEU A 53 -19.92 20.36 19.67
CA LEU A 53 -20.20 19.48 18.53
C LEU A 53 -20.42 20.28 17.25
N GLY A 54 -21.13 21.41 17.32
CA GLY A 54 -21.34 22.31 16.18
C GLY A 54 -20.04 22.95 15.69
N GLN A 55 -19.18 23.41 16.60
CA GLN A 55 -17.83 23.89 16.29
C GLN A 55 -17.02 22.81 15.58
N TYR A 56 -16.97 21.60 16.14
CA TYR A 56 -16.29 20.47 15.52
C TYR A 56 -16.82 20.19 14.11
N LEU A 57 -18.14 20.04 13.97
CA LEU A 57 -18.79 19.74 12.70
C LEU A 57 -18.63 20.85 11.64
N SER A 58 -18.52 22.11 12.06
CA SER A 58 -18.31 23.25 11.17
C SER A 58 -16.96 23.21 10.44
N THR A 59 -15.97 22.49 10.98
CA THR A 59 -14.64 22.31 10.34
C THR A 59 -14.59 21.13 9.36
N ARG A 60 -15.63 20.28 9.32
CA ARG A 60 -15.63 18.99 8.64
C ARG A 60 -16.31 19.02 7.27
N ALA A 61 -15.61 19.58 6.29
CA ALA A 61 -16.05 19.63 4.89
C ALA A 61 -16.21 18.26 4.21
N ASP A 62 -15.63 17.23 4.80
CA ASP A 62 -15.75 15.83 4.41
C ASP A 62 -16.99 15.13 4.99
N VAL A 63 -17.61 15.68 6.04
CA VAL A 63 -18.75 15.06 6.76
C VAL A 63 -20.06 15.78 6.45
N LEU A 64 -20.05 17.12 6.49
CA LEU A 64 -21.25 17.93 6.32
C LEU A 64 -21.29 18.63 4.96
N PRO A 65 -22.48 18.80 4.37
CA PRO A 65 -22.62 19.56 3.14
C PRO A 65 -22.33 21.05 3.39
N GLU A 66 -21.79 21.74 2.38
CA GLU A 66 -21.38 23.15 2.45
C GLU A 66 -22.37 24.11 3.17
N PRO A 67 -23.70 24.00 2.97
CA PRO A 67 -24.64 24.83 3.70
C PRO A 67 -24.64 24.67 5.22
N TYR A 68 -24.38 23.46 5.73
CA TYR A 68 -24.27 23.22 7.16
C TYR A 68 -23.01 23.89 7.72
N ILE A 69 -21.88 23.73 7.03
CA ILE A 69 -20.60 24.33 7.43
C ILE A 69 -20.74 25.85 7.52
N ASN A 70 -21.27 26.49 6.47
CA ASN A 70 -21.41 27.94 6.44
C ASN A 70 -22.30 28.49 7.55
N VAL A 71 -23.34 27.74 7.93
CA VAL A 71 -24.24 28.14 9.02
C VAL A 71 -23.60 27.88 10.39
N LEU A 72 -22.99 26.71 10.60
CA LEU A 72 -22.38 26.31 11.87
C LEU A 72 -21.06 27.04 12.17
N LYS A 73 -20.40 27.64 11.17
CA LYS A 73 -19.22 28.49 11.37
C LYS A 73 -19.47 29.63 12.38
N GLN A 74 -20.71 30.09 12.52
CA GLN A 74 -21.09 31.09 13.51
C GLN A 74 -20.85 30.63 14.97
N LEU A 75 -20.76 29.32 15.21
CA LEU A 75 -20.42 28.78 16.53
C LEU A 75 -18.92 28.87 16.85
N GLN A 76 -18.07 29.22 15.88
CA GLN A 76 -16.62 29.37 16.09
C GLN A 76 -16.24 30.73 16.71
N ASP A 77 -17.16 31.69 16.74
CA ASP A 77 -16.93 32.97 17.40
C ASP A 77 -16.93 32.80 18.92
N SER A 78 -16.23 33.69 19.63
CA SER A 78 -16.15 33.66 21.10
C SER A 78 -17.54 33.70 21.71
N LEU A 79 -17.82 32.74 22.61
CA LEU A 79 -19.06 32.75 23.36
C LEU A 79 -19.12 33.97 24.29
N PRO A 80 -20.31 34.51 24.57
CA PRO A 80 -20.45 35.57 25.56
C PRO A 80 -19.89 35.08 26.91
N PRO A 81 -19.10 35.92 27.63
CA PRO A 81 -18.53 35.53 28.91
C PRO A 81 -19.62 35.41 29.98
N ARG A 82 -19.39 34.54 30.97
CA ARG A 82 -20.22 34.51 32.18
C ARG A 82 -19.94 35.74 33.04
N PRO A 83 -20.91 36.19 33.86
CA PRO A 83 -20.71 37.29 34.77
C PRO A 83 -19.51 37.05 35.68
N PHE A 84 -18.73 38.12 35.94
CA PHE A 84 -17.53 38.01 36.77
C PHE A 84 -17.78 37.47 38.19
N GLU A 85 -18.97 37.71 38.76
CA GLU A 85 -19.30 37.17 40.08
C GLU A 85 -19.29 35.63 40.10
N GLU A 86 -19.76 34.97 39.04
CA GLU A 86 -19.70 33.50 38.93
C GLU A 86 -18.25 32.99 38.84
N VAL A 87 -17.40 33.75 38.13
CA VAL A 87 -15.97 33.47 38.01
C VAL A 87 -15.30 33.59 39.37
N ARG A 88 -15.55 34.69 40.09
CA ARG A 88 -15.00 34.96 41.41
C ARG A 88 -15.41 33.89 42.41
N GLU A 89 -16.70 33.55 42.46
CA GLU A 89 -17.21 32.50 43.34
C GLU A 89 -16.56 31.13 43.04
N THR A 90 -16.35 30.80 41.77
CA THR A 90 -15.71 29.55 41.38
C THR A 90 -14.24 29.51 41.80
N ILE A 91 -13.50 30.61 41.61
CA ILE A 91 -12.09 30.72 42.01
C ILE A 91 -11.95 30.62 43.52
N GLU A 92 -12.68 31.43 44.28
CA GLU A 92 -12.61 31.45 45.75
C GLU A 92 -13.01 30.10 46.36
N LYS A 93 -14.01 29.42 45.77
CA LYS A 93 -14.47 28.11 46.23
C LYS A 93 -13.46 26.99 45.98
N GLU A 94 -12.81 26.97 44.82
CA GLU A 94 -11.87 25.89 44.46
C GLU A 94 -10.49 26.10 45.08
N LEU A 95 -10.03 27.35 45.21
CA LEU A 95 -8.72 27.67 45.75
C LEU A 95 -8.75 27.91 47.28
N GLY A 96 -9.91 28.18 47.86
CA GLY A 96 -10.11 28.30 49.31
C GLY A 96 -9.66 29.63 49.91
N GLU A 97 -9.24 30.58 49.08
CA GLU A 97 -8.74 31.90 49.48
C GLU A 97 -9.43 33.02 48.68
N PRO A 98 -9.57 34.24 49.24
CA PRO A 98 -10.06 35.39 48.50
C PRO A 98 -9.18 35.72 47.28
N MET A 99 -9.78 36.16 46.17
CA MET A 99 -9.02 36.53 44.97
C MET A 99 -7.96 37.62 45.22
N SER A 100 -8.19 38.52 46.19
CA SER A 100 -7.26 39.58 46.59
C SER A 100 -5.95 39.05 47.16
N ASP A 101 -5.96 37.85 47.72
CA ASP A 101 -4.81 37.24 48.37
C ASP A 101 -4.03 36.38 47.37
N LEU A 102 -4.73 35.85 46.36
CA LEU A 102 -4.18 35.02 45.29
C LEU A 102 -3.51 35.83 44.17
N PHE A 103 -4.08 36.98 43.80
CA PHE A 103 -3.67 37.77 42.64
C PHE A 103 -3.36 39.22 43.01
N ALA A 104 -2.21 39.72 42.56
CA ALA A 104 -1.85 41.13 42.66
C ALA A 104 -2.66 42.00 41.67
N ASP A 105 -3.01 41.43 40.51
CA ASP A 105 -3.88 42.03 39.51
C ASP A 105 -4.68 40.94 38.80
N PHE A 106 -5.94 41.22 38.44
CA PHE A 106 -6.80 40.28 37.71
C PHE A 106 -7.64 41.04 36.68
N VAL A 107 -7.45 40.71 35.41
CA VAL A 107 -8.16 41.36 34.30
C VAL A 107 -9.58 40.81 34.21
N LEU A 108 -10.56 41.68 34.48
CA LEU A 108 -11.98 41.33 34.50
C LEU A 108 -12.51 40.88 33.14
N ASP A 109 -12.00 41.46 32.06
CA ASP A 109 -12.34 41.04 30.70
C ASP A 109 -11.57 39.75 30.34
N PRO A 110 -12.24 38.66 29.95
CA PRO A 110 -11.56 37.41 29.61
C PRO A 110 -10.76 37.55 28.31
N LEU A 111 -9.59 36.90 28.28
CA LEU A 111 -8.76 36.74 27.08
C LEU A 111 -9.45 35.85 26.03
N ALA A 112 -10.19 34.85 26.50
CA ALA A 112 -10.92 33.90 25.67
C ALA A 112 -12.08 33.27 26.45
N THR A 113 -13.18 33.00 25.76
CA THR A 113 -14.31 32.24 26.30
C THR A 113 -14.54 31.01 25.42
N ALA A 114 -14.58 29.84 26.04
CA ALA A 114 -14.83 28.55 25.41
C ALA A 114 -16.14 27.93 25.93
N SER A 115 -16.50 26.76 25.39
CA SER A 115 -17.75 26.06 25.70
C SER A 115 -17.87 25.59 27.14
N ILE A 116 -16.75 25.23 27.78
CA ILE A 116 -16.73 24.71 29.16
C ILE A 116 -16.12 25.69 30.18
N ALA A 117 -15.43 26.73 29.71
CA ALA A 117 -14.61 27.59 30.56
C ALA A 117 -14.31 28.94 29.93
N GLN A 118 -13.88 29.90 30.74
CA GLN A 118 -13.30 31.16 30.28
C GLN A 118 -11.90 31.37 30.88
N VAL A 119 -11.07 32.14 30.19
CA VAL A 119 -9.66 32.35 30.50
C VAL A 119 -9.42 33.82 30.76
N HIS A 120 -8.85 34.14 31.91
CA HIS A 120 -8.49 35.50 32.32
C HIS A 120 -6.98 35.64 32.45
N ARG A 121 -6.48 36.86 32.21
CA ARG A 121 -5.10 37.23 32.55
C ARG A 121 -5.05 37.68 34.00
N ALA A 122 -4.02 37.26 34.73
CA ALA A 122 -3.79 37.72 36.08
C ALA A 122 -2.28 37.81 36.38
N THR A 123 -1.94 38.52 37.45
CA THR A 123 -0.60 38.56 38.02
C THR A 123 -0.66 37.94 39.41
N LEU A 124 0.15 36.92 39.68
CA LEU A 124 0.26 36.32 41.01
C LEU A 124 0.90 37.30 41.99
N ALA A 125 0.73 37.06 43.30
CA ALA A 125 1.33 37.88 44.35
C ALA A 125 2.88 37.99 44.27
N ASP A 126 3.54 37.04 43.63
CA ASP A 126 5.00 37.05 43.40
C ASP A 126 5.44 37.75 42.11
N GLY A 127 4.50 38.34 41.36
CA GLY A 127 4.75 39.09 40.13
C GLY A 127 4.78 38.26 38.85
N ARG A 128 4.56 36.94 38.90
CA ARG A 128 4.44 36.12 37.68
C ARG A 128 3.13 36.39 36.95
N GLU A 129 3.23 36.56 35.64
CA GLU A 129 2.08 36.69 34.73
C GLU A 129 1.50 35.32 34.42
N VAL A 130 0.19 35.17 34.59
CA VAL A 130 -0.51 33.89 34.46
C VAL A 130 -1.81 34.01 33.67
N VAL A 131 -2.25 32.89 33.13
CA VAL A 131 -3.63 32.71 32.70
C VAL A 131 -4.37 31.83 33.70
N VAL A 132 -5.59 32.25 34.05
CA VAL A 132 -6.50 31.51 34.93
C VAL A 132 -7.64 31.03 34.07
N LYS A 133 -7.74 29.71 33.85
CA LYS A 133 -8.84 29.04 33.15
C LYS A 133 -9.85 28.54 34.19
N ILE A 134 -11.08 29.02 34.09
CA ILE A 134 -12.16 28.77 35.06
C ILE A 134 -13.32 28.09 34.35
N GLN A 135 -13.72 26.92 34.83
CA GLN A 135 -14.88 26.18 34.32
C GLN A 135 -16.18 26.92 34.66
N HIS A 136 -17.11 26.99 33.72
CA HIS A 136 -18.45 27.55 33.94
C HIS A 136 -19.21 26.73 35.00
N ASP A 137 -19.98 27.37 35.87
CA ASP A 137 -20.67 26.63 36.92
C ASP A 137 -21.80 25.75 36.34
N GLY A 138 -21.98 24.56 36.92
CA GLY A 138 -22.97 23.57 36.47
C GLY A 138 -22.74 22.93 35.09
N VAL A 139 -21.67 23.27 34.37
CA VAL A 139 -21.43 22.78 32.99
C VAL A 139 -21.18 21.27 32.94
N LYS A 140 -20.65 20.69 34.02
CA LYS A 140 -20.33 19.27 34.10
C LYS A 140 -21.59 18.42 34.03
N GLU A 141 -22.61 18.76 34.79
CA GLU A 141 -23.89 18.07 34.84
C GLU A 141 -24.60 18.14 33.49
N ILE A 142 -24.60 19.33 32.87
CA ILE A 142 -25.19 19.57 31.54
C ILE A 142 -24.54 18.67 30.49
N ILE A 143 -23.20 18.63 30.43
CA ILE A 143 -22.48 17.85 29.43
C ILE A 143 -22.71 16.35 29.61
N LEU A 144 -22.76 15.85 30.85
CA LEU A 144 -23.01 14.43 31.11
C LEU A 144 -24.43 14.00 30.73
N GLU A 145 -25.43 14.87 30.89
CA GLU A 145 -26.80 14.63 30.41
C GLU A 145 -26.88 14.71 28.87
N ASP A 146 -26.21 15.69 28.27
CA ASP A 146 -26.15 15.84 26.82
C ASP A 146 -25.49 14.65 26.13
N LEU A 147 -24.43 14.07 26.71
CA LEU A 147 -23.81 12.84 26.19
C LEU A 147 -24.80 11.67 26.15
N LYS A 148 -25.65 11.51 27.19
CA LYS A 148 -26.70 10.48 27.22
C LYS A 148 -27.74 10.73 26.12
N ASN A 149 -28.13 11.99 25.93
CA ASN A 149 -29.06 12.40 24.88
C ASN A 149 -28.48 12.15 23.48
N ALA A 150 -27.22 12.51 23.25
CA ALA A 150 -26.51 12.29 22.00
C ALA A 150 -26.36 10.80 21.67
N LYS A 151 -26.01 9.97 22.67
CA LYS A 151 -25.94 8.51 22.52
C LYS A 151 -27.29 7.91 22.14
N SER A 152 -28.36 8.29 22.86
CA SER A 152 -29.71 7.82 22.56
C SER A 152 -30.16 8.21 21.14
N LEU A 153 -29.79 9.41 20.68
CA LEU A 153 -30.07 9.86 19.32
C LEU A 153 -29.32 9.04 18.28
N ILE A 154 -28.04 8.75 18.52
CA ILE A 154 -27.20 7.97 17.59
C ILE A 154 -27.65 6.51 17.52
N GLU A 155 -28.00 5.90 18.65
CA GLU A 155 -28.60 4.55 18.69
C GLU A 155 -29.91 4.51 17.89
N TRP A 156 -30.75 5.53 18.01
CA TRP A 156 -31.98 5.65 17.21
C TRP A 156 -31.70 5.81 15.71
N ILE A 157 -30.69 6.60 15.32
CA ILE A 157 -30.27 6.76 13.92
C ILE A 157 -29.74 5.43 13.38
N ALA A 158 -28.90 4.72 14.13
CA ALA A 158 -28.37 3.42 13.73
C ALA A 158 -29.50 2.39 13.55
N TRP A 159 -30.54 2.43 14.39
CA TRP A 159 -31.73 1.60 14.21
C TRP A 159 -32.55 1.99 12.96
N ALA A 160 -32.78 3.29 12.73
CA ALA A 160 -33.61 3.79 11.62
C ALA A 160 -32.89 3.69 10.25
N GLU A 161 -31.59 3.93 10.23
CA GLU A 161 -30.72 3.95 9.06
C GLU A 161 -29.39 3.21 9.36
N PRO A 162 -29.39 1.86 9.35
CA PRO A 162 -28.24 1.05 9.74
C PRO A 162 -26.93 1.30 8.97
N GLN A 163 -27.01 1.96 7.82
CA GLN A 163 -25.83 2.38 7.06
C GLN A 163 -25.07 3.57 7.68
N TYR A 164 -25.65 4.25 8.66
CA TYR A 164 -25.07 5.39 9.38
C TYR A 164 -24.87 5.04 10.86
N ASP A 165 -24.15 3.97 11.11
CA ASP A 165 -23.80 3.55 12.47
C ASP A 165 -22.64 4.38 13.02
N PHE A 166 -22.97 5.41 13.79
CA PHE A 166 -22.01 6.29 14.48
C PHE A 166 -21.74 5.85 15.92
N ASN A 167 -22.23 4.68 16.36
CA ASN A 167 -22.04 4.20 17.73
C ASN A 167 -20.56 4.17 18.17
N PRO A 168 -19.60 3.68 17.35
CA PRO A 168 -18.19 3.70 17.74
C PRO A 168 -17.64 5.10 18.03
N MET A 169 -18.13 6.12 17.32
CA MET A 169 -17.69 7.50 17.50
C MET A 169 -18.27 8.11 18.78
N ILE A 170 -19.55 7.89 19.07
CA ILE A 170 -20.17 8.43 20.29
C ILE A 170 -19.71 7.70 21.54
N ASP A 171 -19.42 6.40 21.46
CA ASP A 171 -18.86 5.64 22.58
C ASP A 171 -17.48 6.20 22.97
N GLU A 172 -16.65 6.55 21.99
CA GLU A 172 -15.37 7.22 22.24
C GLU A 172 -15.59 8.61 22.88
N TRP A 173 -16.54 9.40 22.39
CA TRP A 173 -16.86 10.70 22.98
C TRP A 173 -17.38 10.58 24.42
N CYS A 174 -18.22 9.60 24.71
CA CYS A 174 -18.72 9.34 26.07
C CYS A 174 -17.59 8.95 27.03
N LYS A 175 -16.51 8.38 26.52
CA LYS A 175 -15.31 8.03 27.29
C LYS A 175 -14.37 9.21 27.50
N GLU A 176 -14.20 10.07 26.49
CA GLU A 176 -13.19 11.13 26.51
C GLU A 176 -13.72 12.48 27.01
N ALA A 177 -14.92 12.90 26.63
CA ALA A 177 -15.48 14.20 27.03
C ALA A 177 -15.57 14.42 28.55
N PRO A 178 -15.88 13.41 29.40
CA PRO A 178 -15.86 13.60 30.85
C PRO A 178 -14.50 13.97 31.43
N LYS A 179 -13.40 13.58 30.77
CA LYS A 179 -12.03 13.90 31.25
C LYS A 179 -11.71 15.38 31.09
N GLU A 180 -12.31 16.05 30.12
CA GLU A 180 -12.16 17.50 29.92
C GLU A 180 -12.89 18.33 30.99
N LEU A 181 -13.74 17.70 31.80
CA LEU A 181 -14.49 18.35 32.88
C LEU A 181 -13.73 18.39 34.21
N ASP A 182 -12.49 17.87 34.23
CA ASP A 182 -11.59 17.92 35.38
C ASP A 182 -10.22 18.44 34.93
N PHE A 183 -9.90 19.67 35.32
CA PHE A 183 -8.66 20.32 34.90
C PHE A 183 -7.40 19.72 35.52
N ASN A 184 -7.50 18.84 36.51
CA ASN A 184 -6.33 18.08 36.96
C ASN A 184 -5.81 17.15 35.87
N HIS A 185 -6.70 16.56 35.06
CA HIS A 185 -6.28 15.74 33.93
C HIS A 185 -5.55 16.55 32.87
N GLU A 186 -6.07 17.74 32.52
CA GLU A 186 -5.40 18.64 31.58
C GLU A 186 -4.03 19.07 32.11
N ALA A 187 -3.93 19.45 33.38
CA ALA A 187 -2.66 19.80 34.04
C ALA A 187 -1.63 18.66 33.98
N GLU A 188 -2.02 17.43 34.31
CA GLU A 188 -1.15 16.26 34.24
C GLU A 188 -0.70 15.95 32.81
N ASN A 189 -1.61 16.05 31.85
CA ASN A 189 -1.31 15.86 30.43
C ASN A 189 -0.31 16.91 29.94
N THR A 190 -0.50 18.19 30.26
CA THR A 190 0.42 19.29 29.91
C THR A 190 1.82 19.05 30.47
N ARG A 191 1.93 18.64 31.75
CA ARG A 191 3.22 18.29 32.36
C ARG A 191 3.87 17.06 31.71
N ALA A 192 3.07 16.07 31.31
CA ALA A 192 3.57 14.87 30.66
C ALA A 192 4.10 15.18 29.25
N VAL A 193 3.34 15.91 28.43
CA VAL A 193 3.76 16.29 27.08
C VAL A 193 4.96 17.24 27.13
N SER A 194 4.96 18.24 28.03
CA SER A 194 6.11 19.14 28.21
C SER A 194 7.41 18.38 28.52
N ARG A 195 7.36 17.41 29.45
CA ARG A 195 8.52 16.56 29.75
C ARG A 195 8.96 15.69 28.57
N ASN A 196 8.01 15.13 27.83
CA ASN A 196 8.32 14.25 26.69
C ASN A 196 8.99 15.02 25.55
N LEU A 197 8.46 16.19 25.17
CA LEU A 197 9.00 16.99 24.06
C LEU A 197 10.29 17.73 24.43
N SER A 198 10.52 18.00 25.71
CA SER A 198 11.77 18.59 26.21
C SER A 198 12.93 17.59 26.31
N ARG A 199 12.66 16.28 26.19
CA ARG A 199 13.70 15.26 26.32
C ARG A 199 14.56 15.23 25.05
N LYS A 200 15.85 15.55 25.19
CA LYS A 200 16.82 15.25 24.14
C LYS A 200 16.92 13.72 24.03
N SER A 201 16.65 13.19 22.85
CA SER A 201 16.80 11.76 22.60
C SER A 201 18.29 11.42 22.52
N ASP A 202 18.79 10.63 23.48
CA ASP A 202 20.10 9.98 23.42
C ASP A 202 20.06 8.85 22.38
N CYS A 203 19.87 9.19 21.11
CA CYS A 203 19.97 8.22 20.02
C CYS A 203 21.43 8.17 19.56
N GLY A 204 22.12 7.08 19.87
CA GLY A 204 23.47 6.81 19.40
C GLY A 204 23.58 6.89 17.88
N SER A 205 24.64 7.55 17.41
CA SER A 205 25.23 7.52 16.06
C SER A 205 24.30 7.12 14.91
N GLY A 206 23.62 8.10 14.29
CA GLY A 206 23.17 8.02 12.89
C GLY A 206 21.66 8.09 12.62
N SER A 207 20.80 8.06 13.64
CA SER A 207 19.34 8.13 13.46
C SER A 207 18.79 9.56 13.52
N VAL A 208 17.76 9.83 12.71
CA VAL A 208 17.14 11.15 12.49
C VAL A 208 16.81 11.86 13.81
N SER A 209 17.19 13.13 13.96
CA SER A 209 16.90 13.93 15.15
C SER A 209 15.40 14.01 15.40
N SER A 210 14.92 13.27 16.41
CA SER A 210 13.52 13.29 16.86
C SER A 210 13.20 14.53 17.70
N THR A 211 14.17 15.42 17.93
CA THR A 211 13.97 16.66 18.68
C THR A 211 12.97 17.57 17.98
N VAL A 212 12.06 18.15 18.76
CA VAL A 212 11.08 19.14 18.30
C VAL A 212 11.29 20.45 19.04
N ASP A 213 11.03 21.57 18.37
CA ASP A 213 11.24 22.91 18.89
C ASP A 213 9.90 23.64 19.11
N VAL A 214 9.25 23.31 20.23
CA VAL A 214 7.95 23.89 20.63
C VAL A 214 7.99 24.39 22.08
N LEU A 215 7.09 25.32 22.41
CA LEU A 215 6.92 25.86 23.75
C LEU A 215 5.60 25.36 24.35
N ILE A 216 5.60 25.08 25.65
CA ILE A 216 4.41 24.67 26.42
C ILE A 216 4.41 25.45 27.73
N PRO A 217 3.30 26.11 28.11
CA PRO A 217 3.24 26.89 29.34
C PRO A 217 3.44 26.01 30.58
N GLU A 218 4.13 26.54 31.59
CA GLU A 218 4.25 25.87 32.88
C GLU A 218 2.89 25.76 33.60
N VAL A 219 2.62 24.59 34.19
CA VAL A 219 1.43 24.40 35.05
C VAL A 219 1.75 24.80 36.48
N ILE A 220 1.20 25.92 36.93
CA ILE A 220 1.48 26.49 38.25
C ILE A 220 0.59 25.84 39.31
N GLN A 221 -0.73 25.80 39.07
CA GLN A 221 -1.70 25.22 40.01
C GLN A 221 -2.92 24.67 39.27
N SER A 222 -3.52 23.61 39.79
CA SER A 222 -4.74 23.02 39.23
C SER A 222 -5.68 22.53 40.32
N THR A 223 -6.97 22.59 40.03
CA THR A 223 -8.08 22.00 40.80
C THR A 223 -9.05 21.33 39.81
N GLY A 224 -10.21 20.88 40.28
CA GLY A 224 -11.21 20.29 39.39
C GLY A 224 -11.76 21.31 38.38
N LYS A 225 -11.93 22.58 38.79
CA LYS A 225 -12.56 23.63 37.97
C LYS A 225 -11.68 24.84 37.64
N VAL A 226 -10.50 24.97 38.24
CA VAL A 226 -9.56 26.08 37.99
C VAL A 226 -8.18 25.56 37.60
N LEU A 227 -7.61 26.09 36.52
CA LEU A 227 -6.26 25.80 36.04
C LEU A 227 -5.47 27.09 35.84
N ILE A 228 -4.34 27.21 36.51
CA ILE A 228 -3.42 28.36 36.42
C ILE A 228 -2.17 27.93 35.64
N LEU A 229 -1.92 28.59 34.52
CA LEU A 229 -0.77 28.35 33.64
C LEU A 229 0.06 29.63 33.49
N GLU A 230 1.32 29.48 33.13
CA GLU A 230 2.17 30.58 32.65
C GLU A 230 1.49 31.34 31.50
N TYR A 231 1.51 32.68 31.56
CA TYR A 231 1.04 33.50 30.45
C TYR A 231 2.06 33.50 29.31
N MET A 232 1.60 33.10 28.12
CA MET A 232 2.42 33.08 26.91
C MET A 232 2.03 34.23 25.98
N ASP A 233 2.92 35.21 25.80
CA ASP A 233 2.70 36.28 24.83
C ASP A 233 3.00 35.81 23.39
N GLY A 234 1.94 35.56 22.62
CA GLY A 234 2.06 35.00 21.28
C GLY A 234 0.96 35.44 20.31
N ILE A 235 1.22 35.22 19.03
CA ILE A 235 0.34 35.55 17.90
C ILE A 235 -0.58 34.36 17.63
N ARG A 236 -1.88 34.60 17.46
CA ARG A 236 -2.85 33.55 17.11
C ARG A 236 -2.64 33.08 15.67
N LEU A 237 -2.82 31.78 15.39
CA LEU A 237 -2.63 31.23 14.04
C LEU A 237 -3.60 31.79 12.99
N ASN A 238 -4.76 32.30 13.40
CA ASN A 238 -5.73 32.90 12.48
C ASN A 238 -5.47 34.39 12.19
N ASP A 239 -4.51 35.02 12.88
CA ASP A 239 -4.11 36.41 12.67
C ASP A 239 -3.02 36.51 11.60
N ASN A 240 -3.42 36.35 10.34
CA ASN A 240 -2.51 36.37 9.20
C ASN A 240 -1.71 37.67 9.09
N ASP A 241 -2.33 38.81 9.42
CA ASP A 241 -1.71 40.13 9.33
C ASP A 241 -0.55 40.25 10.33
N SER A 242 -0.76 39.82 11.57
CA SER A 242 0.31 39.78 12.58
C SER A 242 1.40 38.77 12.23
N LEU A 243 1.05 37.58 11.72
CA LEU A 243 2.04 36.59 11.29
C LEU A 243 2.95 37.14 10.18
N GLU A 244 2.39 37.89 9.23
CA GLU A 244 3.15 38.54 8.17
C GLU A 244 3.98 39.72 8.67
N ALA A 245 3.44 40.55 9.57
CA ALA A 245 4.15 41.68 10.17
C ALA A 245 5.39 41.24 10.98
N TYR A 246 5.32 40.09 11.65
CA TYR A 246 6.45 39.50 12.38
C TYR A 246 7.37 38.66 11.49
N GLY A 247 7.05 38.47 10.21
CA GLY A 247 7.88 37.69 9.28
C GLY A 247 7.90 36.19 9.58
N VAL A 248 6.80 35.65 10.14
CA VAL A 248 6.71 34.22 10.50
C VAL A 248 6.68 33.35 9.24
N ASP A 249 7.58 32.38 9.18
CA ASP A 249 7.57 31.34 8.16
C ASP A 249 6.44 30.33 8.46
N LYS A 250 5.26 30.58 7.86
CA LYS A 250 4.05 29.75 8.04
C LYS A 250 4.30 28.29 7.66
N GLN A 251 5.20 28.02 6.71
CA GLN A 251 5.50 26.64 6.30
C GLN A 251 6.28 25.93 7.40
N LYS A 252 7.40 26.48 7.85
CA LYS A 252 8.20 25.89 8.95
C LYS A 252 7.38 25.73 10.24
N LEU A 253 6.50 26.69 10.53
CA LEU A 253 5.62 26.62 11.69
C LEU A 253 4.72 25.37 11.67
N VAL A 254 4.05 25.11 10.53
CA VAL A 254 3.20 23.92 10.41
C VAL A 254 4.02 22.64 10.33
N GLU A 255 5.22 22.68 9.73
CA GLU A 255 6.16 21.56 9.76
C GLU A 255 6.53 21.19 11.20
N GLU A 256 6.86 22.16 12.04
CA GLU A 256 7.25 21.93 13.44
C GLU A 256 6.08 21.46 14.31
N ILE A 257 4.88 22.02 14.11
CA ILE A 257 3.65 21.49 14.73
C ILE A 257 3.45 20.02 14.33
N THR A 258 3.62 19.70 13.05
CA THR A 258 3.48 18.33 12.56
C THR A 258 4.52 17.39 13.17
N ARG A 259 5.77 17.84 13.33
CA ARG A 259 6.83 17.08 14.02
C ARG A 259 6.48 16.83 15.49
N ALA A 260 5.96 17.82 16.21
CA ALA A 260 5.53 17.66 17.60
C ALA A 260 4.42 16.61 17.77
N TYR A 261 3.44 16.58 16.85
CA TYR A 261 2.41 15.52 16.85
C TYR A 261 2.97 14.16 16.42
N ALA A 262 3.90 14.11 15.47
CA ALA A 262 4.58 12.88 15.08
C ALA A 262 5.36 12.27 16.25
N HIS A 263 6.06 13.09 17.03
CA HIS A 263 6.77 12.66 18.24
C HIS A 263 5.81 12.07 19.27
N GLN A 264 4.75 12.82 19.62
CA GLN A 264 3.72 12.37 20.56
C GLN A 264 3.10 11.03 20.16
N ILE A 265 2.79 10.83 18.87
CA ILE A 265 2.16 9.61 18.36
C ILE A 265 3.15 8.45 18.35
N TYR A 266 4.29 8.60 17.67
CA TYR A 266 5.17 7.49 17.31
C TYR A 266 6.30 7.23 18.31
N ILE A 267 6.75 8.26 19.03
CA ILE A 267 7.81 8.13 20.03
C ILE A 267 7.19 7.89 21.39
N ASP A 268 6.29 8.78 21.84
CA ASP A 268 5.75 8.71 23.20
C ASP A 268 4.58 7.73 23.35
N GLY A 269 3.84 7.48 22.25
CA GLY A 269 2.55 6.79 22.32
C GLY A 269 1.54 7.53 23.21
N PHE A 270 1.72 8.84 23.36
CA PHE A 270 0.92 9.71 24.21
C PHE A 270 0.73 11.05 23.50
N PHE A 271 -0.46 11.27 22.94
CA PHE A 271 -0.69 12.35 21.99
C PHE A 271 -1.99 13.09 22.20
N ASN A 272 -1.94 14.39 21.91
CA ASN A 272 -3.11 15.25 21.87
C ASN A 272 -4.00 14.90 20.66
N GLY A 273 -5.30 14.76 20.88
CA GLY A 273 -6.31 14.44 19.88
C GLY A 273 -6.94 15.66 19.19
N ASP A 274 -6.57 16.89 19.59
CA ASP A 274 -7.21 18.12 19.11
C ASP A 274 -6.24 19.24 18.66
N PRO A 275 -5.58 19.11 17.49
CA PRO A 275 -4.79 20.19 16.89
C PRO A 275 -5.67 21.28 16.26
N HIS A 276 -6.62 21.85 17.00
CA HIS A 276 -7.41 22.98 16.53
C HIS A 276 -6.55 24.26 16.49
N PRO A 277 -6.66 25.14 15.46
CA PRO A 277 -5.85 26.36 15.36
C PRO A 277 -5.88 27.28 16.59
N GLY A 278 -6.99 27.28 17.34
CA GLY A 278 -7.15 28.03 18.59
C GLY A 278 -6.29 27.54 19.76
N ASN A 279 -5.73 26.32 19.66
CA ASN A 279 -4.89 25.71 20.70
C ASN A 279 -3.40 26.00 20.49
N PHE A 280 -3.08 26.90 19.55
CA PHE A 280 -1.72 27.26 19.19
C PHE A 280 -1.52 28.78 19.21
N LEU A 281 -0.36 29.20 19.69
CA LEU A 281 0.18 30.55 19.46
C LEU A 281 1.55 30.43 18.76
N VAL A 282 2.05 31.56 18.29
CA VAL A 282 3.42 31.70 17.77
C VAL A 282 4.18 32.69 18.64
N SER A 283 5.38 32.32 19.09
CA SER A 283 6.21 33.25 19.86
C SER A 283 6.58 34.48 19.02
N LYS A 284 6.50 35.66 19.65
CA LYS A 284 6.89 36.92 19.00
C LYS A 284 8.39 37.06 18.81
N GLU A 285 9.19 36.41 19.64
CA GLU A 285 10.65 36.44 19.56
C GLU A 285 11.17 35.41 18.55
N PRO A 286 12.17 35.78 17.70
CA PRO A 286 12.89 34.83 16.86
C PRO A 286 13.82 33.90 17.67
N PRO A 287 13.95 32.61 17.29
CA PRO A 287 13.18 31.93 16.24
C PRO A 287 11.71 31.79 16.65
N HIS A 288 10.78 32.11 15.75
CA HIS A 288 9.34 32.02 15.99
C HIS A 288 8.91 30.57 16.15
N LYS A 289 8.54 30.18 17.37
CA LYS A 289 8.20 28.80 17.75
C LYS A 289 6.70 28.61 17.92
N PRO A 290 6.16 27.42 17.59
CA PRO A 290 4.82 27.04 18.01
C PRO A 290 4.73 26.95 19.54
N ILE A 291 3.68 27.53 20.11
CA ILE A 291 3.30 27.39 21.52
C ILE A 291 2.03 26.52 21.56
N LEU A 292 2.08 25.39 22.27
CA LEU A 292 0.96 24.45 22.42
C LEU A 292 0.23 24.72 23.74
N LEU A 293 -1.07 25.02 23.69
CA LEU A 293 -1.82 25.50 24.86
C LEU A 293 -2.73 24.46 25.53
N ASP A 294 -3.37 23.59 24.75
CA ASP A 294 -4.44 22.72 25.24
C ASP A 294 -4.08 21.24 25.12
N PHE A 295 -4.18 20.51 26.25
CA PHE A 295 -3.94 19.07 26.35
C PHE A 295 -5.12 18.33 27.03
N GLY A 296 -6.31 18.91 27.01
CA GLY A 296 -7.52 18.34 27.61
C GLY A 296 -7.93 17.02 26.97
N LEU A 297 -7.69 16.85 25.66
CA LEU A 297 -7.95 15.61 24.92
C LEU A 297 -6.66 14.86 24.60
N THR A 298 -5.99 14.29 25.61
CA THR A 298 -4.78 13.49 25.38
C THR A 298 -5.03 11.99 25.55
N LYS A 299 -4.42 11.18 24.69
CA LYS A 299 -4.62 9.73 24.67
C LYS A 299 -3.30 8.97 24.71
N ARG A 300 -3.29 7.88 25.48
CA ARG A 300 -2.23 6.87 25.48
C ARG A 300 -2.62 5.70 24.60
N ILE A 301 -1.71 5.25 23.75
CA ILE A 301 -1.83 4.04 22.95
C ILE A 301 -0.81 3.00 23.39
N SER A 302 -1.13 1.72 23.21
CA SER A 302 -0.19 0.63 23.48
C SER A 302 0.97 0.65 22.49
N GLU A 303 2.09 0.03 22.86
CA GLU A 303 3.21 -0.15 21.94
C GLU A 303 2.82 -0.89 20.67
N SER A 304 1.98 -1.93 20.78
CA SER A 304 1.46 -2.68 19.63
C SER A 304 0.64 -1.80 18.69
N MET A 305 -0.24 -0.93 19.22
CA MET A 305 -1.02 0.02 18.43
C MET A 305 -0.12 1.06 17.77
N ARG A 306 0.90 1.56 18.50
CA ARG A 306 1.89 2.51 17.98
C ARG A 306 2.67 1.92 16.80
N GLN A 307 3.12 0.68 16.91
CA GLN A 307 3.78 -0.06 15.83
C GLN A 307 2.85 -0.29 14.65
N ALA A 308 1.60 -0.71 14.90
CA ALA A 308 0.62 -0.95 13.84
C ALA A 308 0.26 0.36 13.09
N LEU A 309 0.15 1.49 13.79
CA LEU A 309 -0.03 2.81 13.18
C LEU A 309 1.19 3.22 12.34
N ALA A 310 2.41 3.02 12.84
CA ALA A 310 3.64 3.29 12.11
C ALA A 310 3.74 2.43 10.84
N LYS A 311 3.44 1.13 10.96
CA LYS A 311 3.39 0.18 9.84
C LYS A 311 2.33 0.61 8.82
N MET A 312 1.11 0.91 9.25
CA MET A 312 0.05 1.43 8.36
C MET A 312 0.54 2.68 7.60
N PHE A 313 1.15 3.64 8.30
CA PHE A 313 1.64 4.88 7.72
C PHE A 313 2.68 4.64 6.62
N LEU A 314 3.67 3.81 6.92
CA LEU A 314 4.80 3.53 6.04
C LEU A 314 4.41 2.59 4.88
N SER A 315 3.57 1.59 5.13
CA SER A 315 3.02 0.72 4.10
C SER A 315 2.19 1.49 3.09
N CYS A 316 1.42 2.50 3.54
CA CYS A 316 0.71 3.38 2.63
C CYS A 316 1.68 4.22 1.78
N ALA A 317 2.77 4.72 2.38
CA ALA A 317 3.77 5.50 1.67
C ALA A 317 4.44 4.72 0.54
N GLU A 318 4.67 3.43 0.75
CA GLU A 318 5.36 2.54 -0.20
C GLU A 318 4.41 1.74 -1.10
N GLY A 319 3.09 1.98 -1.01
CA GLY A 319 2.09 1.22 -1.76
C GLY A 319 2.04 -0.26 -1.41
N ASP A 320 2.58 -0.67 -0.25
CA ASP A 320 2.57 -2.04 0.24
C ASP A 320 1.22 -2.38 0.86
N HIS A 321 0.31 -2.84 0.01
CA HIS A 321 -1.05 -3.18 0.43
C HIS A 321 -1.08 -4.38 1.37
N VAL A 322 -0.12 -5.30 1.27
CA VAL A 322 -0.11 -6.51 2.10
C VAL A 322 0.27 -6.13 3.52
N ALA A 323 1.34 -5.34 3.68
CA ALA A 323 1.71 -4.81 4.99
C ALA A 323 0.64 -3.85 5.56
N LEU A 324 -0.04 -3.09 4.70
CA LEU A 324 -1.19 -2.25 5.09
C LEU A 324 -2.36 -3.09 5.64
N LEU A 325 -2.72 -4.19 4.97
CA LEU A 325 -3.76 -5.12 5.43
C LEU A 325 -3.35 -5.80 6.74
N SER A 326 -2.08 -6.17 6.90
CA SER A 326 -1.52 -6.68 8.15
C SER A 326 -1.66 -5.65 9.27
N ALA A 327 -1.28 -4.39 9.02
CA ALA A 327 -1.41 -3.30 9.99
C ALA A 327 -2.87 -3.07 10.40
N PHE A 328 -3.80 -3.10 9.44
CA PHE A 328 -5.24 -3.06 9.74
C PHE A 328 -5.68 -4.20 10.65
N SER A 329 -5.27 -5.43 10.34
CA SER A 329 -5.58 -6.59 11.19
C SER A 329 -4.99 -6.46 12.60
N GLU A 330 -3.76 -5.97 12.73
CA GLU A 330 -3.06 -5.74 14.01
C GLU A 330 -3.76 -4.67 14.86
N MET A 331 -4.33 -3.64 14.24
CA MET A 331 -5.16 -2.65 14.93
C MET A 331 -6.56 -3.19 15.29
N GLY A 332 -6.96 -4.36 14.77
CA GLY A 332 -8.29 -4.93 14.95
C GLY A 332 -9.32 -4.47 13.90
N LEU A 333 -8.88 -3.81 12.83
CA LEU A 333 -9.73 -3.42 11.71
C LEU A 333 -9.99 -4.62 10.80
N LYS A 334 -11.26 -5.03 10.69
CA LYS A 334 -11.70 -6.07 9.75
C LYS A 334 -12.31 -5.41 8.52
N LEU A 335 -11.68 -5.62 7.37
CA LEU A 335 -12.29 -5.28 6.07
C LEU A 335 -13.28 -6.40 5.71
N ARG A 336 -14.49 -6.02 5.29
CA ARG A 336 -15.55 -7.00 4.97
C ARG A 336 -15.22 -7.88 3.78
N VAL A 337 -14.33 -7.42 2.89
CA VAL A 337 -13.95 -8.12 1.66
C VAL A 337 -12.50 -7.78 1.28
N ASP A 338 -11.78 -8.76 0.73
CA ASP A 338 -10.49 -8.59 0.04
C ASP A 338 -10.67 -7.81 -1.28
N MET A 339 -10.96 -6.51 -1.17
CA MET A 339 -11.10 -5.59 -2.28
C MET A 339 -9.97 -4.54 -2.20
N PRO A 340 -8.89 -4.70 -2.98
CA PRO A 340 -7.77 -3.75 -3.08
C PRO A 340 -8.19 -2.29 -3.19
N GLN A 341 -9.27 -2.05 -3.96
CA GLN A 341 -9.77 -0.71 -4.22
C GLN A 341 -10.29 -0.01 -2.95
N GLN A 342 -10.79 -0.76 -1.97
CA GLN A 342 -11.32 -0.19 -0.73
C GLN A 342 -10.20 0.16 0.25
N ALA A 343 -9.19 -0.69 0.36
CA ALA A 343 -7.95 -0.36 1.07
C ALA A 343 -7.27 0.87 0.44
N MET A 344 -7.30 0.98 -0.90
CA MET A 344 -6.82 2.16 -1.62
C MET A 344 -7.66 3.41 -1.40
N ASP A 345 -8.98 3.32 -1.40
CA ASP A 345 -9.85 4.48 -1.15
C ASP A 345 -9.62 5.01 0.28
N ILE A 346 -9.45 4.10 1.25
CA ILE A 346 -9.05 4.41 2.64
C ILE A 346 -7.67 5.10 2.63
N ALA A 347 -6.63 4.43 2.14
CA ALA A 347 -5.26 4.95 2.08
C ALA A 347 -5.15 6.32 1.35
N THR A 348 -5.80 6.44 0.20
CA THR A 348 -5.80 7.64 -0.64
C THR A 348 -6.51 8.81 0.03
N VAL A 349 -7.53 8.57 0.84
CA VAL A 349 -8.18 9.64 1.63
C VAL A 349 -7.30 10.03 2.84
N PHE A 350 -6.65 9.07 3.48
CA PHE A 350 -5.88 9.30 4.70
C PHE A 350 -4.48 9.88 4.48
N PHE A 351 -3.85 9.73 3.31
CA PHE A 351 -2.43 10.09 3.12
C PHE A 351 -2.12 11.03 1.94
N ARG A 352 -3.12 11.70 1.36
CA ARG A 352 -2.90 12.79 0.41
C ARG A 352 -2.04 13.93 0.99
N GLN A 353 -1.26 14.57 0.11
CA GLN A 353 -0.65 15.87 0.37
C GLN A 353 -1.73 16.88 0.75
N SER A 354 -1.44 17.81 1.67
CA SER A 354 -2.38 18.91 1.92
C SER A 354 -2.46 19.80 0.69
N THR A 355 -3.68 20.19 0.36
CA THR A 355 -3.96 21.13 -0.72
C THR A 355 -4.53 22.42 -0.16
N THR A 356 -4.41 23.50 -0.92
CA THR A 356 -4.98 24.80 -0.53
C THR A 356 -6.50 24.70 -0.36
N ALA A 357 -7.13 25.64 0.36
CA ALA A 357 -8.59 25.62 0.60
C ALA A 357 -9.42 25.60 -0.71
N SER A 358 -8.90 26.20 -1.79
CA SER A 358 -9.54 26.19 -3.11
C SER A 358 -9.46 24.82 -3.80
N GLU A 359 -8.29 24.18 -3.75
CA GLU A 359 -8.04 22.86 -4.34
C GLU A 359 -8.72 21.72 -3.54
N ALA A 360 -8.86 21.89 -2.21
CA ALA A 360 -9.54 20.92 -1.36
C ALA A 360 -10.99 20.68 -1.80
N LYS A 361 -11.69 21.74 -2.24
CA LYS A 361 -13.07 21.65 -2.75
C LYS A 361 -13.15 20.88 -4.07
N GLU A 362 -12.18 21.04 -4.95
CA GLU A 362 -12.09 20.33 -6.22
C GLU A 362 -11.66 18.86 -6.04
N ASN A 363 -10.78 18.59 -5.08
CA ASN A 363 -10.33 17.26 -4.69
C ASN A 363 -11.45 16.43 -4.06
N ILE A 364 -12.29 17.04 -3.22
CA ILE A 364 -13.49 16.39 -2.65
C ILE A 364 -14.50 16.07 -3.77
N LYS A 365 -14.65 16.96 -4.74
CA LYS A 365 -15.54 16.74 -5.89
C LYS A 365 -15.05 15.57 -6.76
N THR A 366 -13.78 15.56 -7.14
CA THR A 366 -13.17 14.46 -7.91
C THR A 366 -13.21 13.14 -7.14
N LEU A 367 -13.01 13.14 -5.83
CA LEU A 367 -13.18 11.97 -4.97
C LEU A 367 -14.59 11.41 -4.97
N ASN A 368 -15.59 12.29 -4.83
CA ASN A 368 -16.99 11.87 -4.87
C ASN A 368 -17.35 11.30 -6.25
N ASP A 369 -16.88 11.94 -7.32
CA ASP A 369 -17.07 11.46 -8.70
C ASP A 369 -16.38 10.09 -8.90
N GLN A 370 -15.17 9.90 -8.37
CA GLN A 370 -14.42 8.66 -8.47
C GLN A 370 -15.02 7.55 -7.62
N ARG A 371 -15.50 7.87 -6.42
CA ARG A 371 -16.26 6.95 -5.57
C ARG A 371 -17.56 6.52 -6.23
N GLU A 372 -18.30 7.43 -6.87
CA GLU A 372 -19.49 7.10 -7.64
C GLU A 372 -19.17 6.19 -8.83
N ARG A 373 -18.08 6.43 -9.56
CA ARG A 373 -17.62 5.56 -10.65
C ARG A 373 -17.22 4.17 -10.13
N ASN A 374 -16.45 4.10 -9.04
CA ASN A 374 -16.03 2.86 -8.42
C ASN A 374 -17.22 2.05 -7.93
N VAL A 375 -18.21 2.69 -7.29
CA VAL A 375 -19.45 2.06 -6.83
C VAL A 375 -20.28 1.54 -8.01
N LYS A 376 -20.37 2.29 -9.12
CA LYS A 376 -21.03 1.82 -10.36
C LYS A 376 -20.29 0.62 -10.97
N ALA A 377 -18.97 0.67 -11.07
CA ALA A 377 -18.16 -0.43 -11.59
C ALA A 377 -18.29 -1.69 -10.72
N LEU A 378 -18.37 -1.52 -9.41
CA LEU A 378 -18.57 -2.61 -8.43
C LEU A 378 -19.99 -3.19 -8.53
N GLN A 379 -21.00 -2.32 -8.74
CA GLN A 379 -22.39 -2.73 -9.02
C GLN A 379 -22.49 -3.57 -10.30
N GLU A 380 -21.80 -3.16 -11.36
CA GLU A 380 -21.75 -3.87 -12.64
C GLU A 380 -20.99 -5.20 -12.53
N LYS A 381 -19.80 -5.21 -11.94
CA LYS A 381 -18.98 -6.43 -11.76
C LYS A 381 -19.65 -7.48 -10.87
N MET A 382 -20.28 -7.07 -9.77
CA MET A 382 -20.87 -8.01 -8.79
C MET A 382 -22.36 -8.32 -9.03
N LYS A 383 -22.99 -7.73 -10.06
CA LYS A 383 -24.44 -7.87 -10.36
C LYS A 383 -25.33 -7.60 -9.13
N LEU A 384 -24.89 -6.71 -8.23
CA LEU A 384 -25.61 -6.37 -7.01
C LEU A 384 -26.76 -5.40 -7.33
N ASN A 385 -27.89 -5.57 -6.65
CA ASN A 385 -28.98 -4.60 -6.77
C ASN A 385 -28.61 -3.28 -6.08
N LYS A 386 -29.20 -2.17 -6.54
CA LYS A 386 -28.94 -0.81 -6.02
C LYS A 386 -29.09 -0.68 -4.49
N LYS A 387 -29.97 -1.49 -3.87
CA LYS A 387 -30.18 -1.56 -2.41
C LYS A 387 -29.11 -2.38 -1.67
N GLU A 388 -28.48 -3.36 -2.32
CA GLU A 388 -27.42 -4.19 -1.74
C GLU A 388 -26.09 -3.43 -1.74
N VAL A 389 -25.81 -2.68 -2.81
CA VAL A 389 -24.65 -1.78 -2.89
C VAL A 389 -24.75 -0.61 -1.90
N GLN A 390 -25.95 -0.03 -1.72
CA GLN A 390 -26.16 1.04 -0.74
C GLN A 390 -26.03 0.60 0.73
N ARG A 391 -26.12 -0.71 1.01
CA ARG A 391 -25.91 -1.28 2.36
C ARG A 391 -24.49 -1.77 2.59
N PHE A 392 -23.62 -1.62 1.60
CA PHE A 392 -22.25 -2.11 1.65
C PHE A 392 -21.36 -1.07 2.34
N ASN A 393 -21.17 -1.20 3.66
CA ASN A 393 -20.09 -0.52 4.36
C ASN A 393 -18.80 -1.34 4.18
N PRO A 394 -17.74 -0.81 3.55
CA PRO A 394 -16.51 -1.56 3.26
C PRO A 394 -15.71 -1.96 4.51
N VAL A 395 -15.94 -1.27 5.63
CA VAL A 395 -15.25 -1.49 6.91
C VAL A 395 -16.28 -1.95 7.94
N ASP A 396 -15.95 -2.98 8.73
CA ASP A 396 -16.83 -3.44 9.81
C ASP A 396 -16.90 -2.41 10.95
N ALA A 397 -15.76 -1.96 11.45
CA ALA A 397 -15.61 -0.85 12.40
C ALA A 397 -14.14 -0.40 12.45
N PHE A 398 -13.90 0.89 12.70
CA PHE A 398 -12.57 1.38 13.05
C PHE A 398 -12.36 1.29 14.57
N PRO A 399 -11.18 0.85 15.04
CA PRO A 399 -10.81 0.95 16.45
C PRO A 399 -10.85 2.40 16.94
N GLY A 400 -11.30 2.64 18.17
CA GLY A 400 -11.43 4.00 18.74
C GLY A 400 -10.12 4.80 18.72
N ASP A 401 -8.98 4.13 18.92
CA ASP A 401 -7.64 4.76 18.88
C ASP A 401 -7.28 5.24 17.47
N ALA A 402 -7.63 4.45 16.44
CA ALA A 402 -7.40 4.82 15.05
C ALA A 402 -8.26 6.03 14.64
N ILE A 403 -9.48 6.17 15.19
CA ILE A 403 -10.37 7.33 14.95
C ILE A 403 -9.69 8.62 15.40
N ILE A 404 -9.05 8.63 16.56
CA ILE A 404 -8.39 9.83 17.08
C ILE A 404 -7.12 10.15 16.28
N PHE A 405 -6.34 9.14 15.90
CA PHE A 405 -5.22 9.33 14.98
C PHE A 405 -5.67 9.96 13.64
N MET A 406 -6.74 9.42 13.04
CA MET A 406 -7.33 9.97 11.81
C MET A 406 -7.86 11.39 12.00
N ARG A 407 -8.43 11.71 13.17
CA ARG A 407 -8.87 13.06 13.53
C ARG A 407 -7.68 14.04 13.53
N VAL A 408 -6.58 13.68 14.17
CA VAL A 408 -5.36 14.52 14.25
C VAL A 408 -4.85 14.85 12.85
N LEU A 409 -4.68 13.85 11.98
CA LEU A 409 -4.19 14.08 10.61
C LEU A 409 -5.12 15.02 9.81
N ASN A 410 -6.43 14.87 9.96
CA ASN A 410 -7.39 15.73 9.25
C ASN A 410 -7.39 17.17 9.78
N LEU A 411 -7.27 17.36 11.09
CA LEU A 411 -7.21 18.69 11.68
C LEU A 411 -5.90 19.42 11.34
N LEU A 412 -4.77 18.72 11.31
CA LEU A 412 -3.50 19.27 10.82
C LEU A 412 -3.64 19.73 9.36
N ARG A 413 -4.28 18.93 8.49
CA ARG A 413 -4.57 19.36 7.11
C ARG A 413 -5.46 20.59 7.04
N GLY A 414 -6.49 20.66 7.89
CA GLY A 414 -7.34 21.84 8.04
C GLY A 414 -6.52 23.07 8.41
N LEU A 415 -5.55 22.91 9.32
CA LEU A 415 -4.61 23.96 9.69
C LEU A 415 -3.76 24.41 8.48
N SER A 416 -3.17 23.49 7.71
CA SER A 416 -2.42 23.83 6.49
C SER A 416 -3.26 24.62 5.48
N ALA A 417 -4.52 24.20 5.28
CA ALA A 417 -5.42 24.87 4.37
C ALA A 417 -5.77 26.30 4.85
N SER A 418 -5.94 26.50 6.16
CA SER A 418 -6.22 27.82 6.75
C SER A 418 -5.04 28.79 6.65
N LEU A 419 -3.81 28.29 6.75
CA LEU A 419 -2.57 29.06 6.63
C LEU A 419 -2.06 29.16 5.19
N ASN A 420 -2.78 28.56 4.23
CA ASN A 420 -2.42 28.52 2.81
C ASN A 420 -1.02 27.93 2.55
N VAL A 421 -0.66 26.87 3.27
CA VAL A 421 0.63 26.16 3.11
C VAL A 421 0.44 24.76 2.52
N ARG A 422 1.45 24.29 1.78
CA ARG A 422 1.47 22.93 1.22
C ARG A 422 2.49 22.08 1.98
N ILE A 423 1.97 21.18 2.80
CA ILE A 423 2.73 20.27 3.64
C ILE A 423 2.63 18.84 3.10
N VAL A 424 3.79 18.19 2.99
CA VAL A 424 3.88 16.75 2.74
C VAL A 424 4.05 16.05 4.09
N TYR A 425 2.93 15.85 4.78
CA TYR A 425 2.88 15.18 6.10
C TYR A 425 3.67 13.87 6.15
N LEU A 426 3.64 13.14 5.03
CA LEU A 426 4.34 11.89 4.85
C LEU A 426 5.83 12.02 5.12
N ASP A 427 6.47 13.03 4.54
CA ASP A 427 7.92 13.22 4.64
C ASP A 427 8.34 13.65 6.05
N ILE A 428 7.49 14.42 6.73
CA ILE A 428 7.74 14.91 8.08
C ILE A 428 7.58 13.81 9.13
N MET A 429 6.53 12.99 9.00
CA MET A 429 6.19 11.97 9.99
C MET A 429 6.93 10.65 9.75
N ARG A 430 7.39 10.37 8.52
CA ARG A 430 8.10 9.12 8.15
C ARG A 430 9.26 8.79 9.10
N PRO A 431 10.20 9.70 9.42
CA PRO A 431 11.32 9.36 10.30
C PRO A 431 10.90 8.92 11.71
N PHE A 432 9.82 9.49 12.24
CA PHE A 432 9.30 9.11 13.54
C PHE A 432 8.66 7.73 13.49
N ALA A 433 7.86 7.45 12.46
CA ALA A 433 7.27 6.12 12.24
C ALA A 433 8.34 5.06 11.98
N GLU A 434 9.37 5.38 11.19
CA GLU A 434 10.51 4.48 10.94
C GLU A 434 11.26 4.21 12.24
N SER A 435 11.49 5.22 13.10
CA SER A 435 12.11 5.03 14.41
C SER A 435 11.33 4.07 15.32
N THR A 436 9.99 4.14 15.31
CA THR A 436 9.14 3.20 16.07
C THR A 436 9.33 1.74 15.61
N LEU A 437 9.40 1.51 14.30
CA LEU A 437 9.57 0.17 13.74
C LEU A 437 11.04 -0.28 13.82
N LEU A 438 12.00 0.59 13.54
CA LEU A 438 13.43 0.28 13.58
C LEU A 438 13.94 0.10 15.01
N GLY A 439 13.42 0.83 16.00
CA GLY A 439 13.71 0.60 17.43
C GLY A 439 13.23 -0.77 17.91
N SER A 440 12.14 -1.27 17.34
CA SER A 440 11.65 -2.63 17.61
C SER A 440 12.35 -3.70 16.75
N LEU A 441 12.82 -3.38 15.55
CA LEU A 441 13.65 -4.25 14.70
C LEU A 441 15.12 -4.33 15.14
N THR A 442 15.65 -3.30 15.81
CA THR A 442 17.01 -3.33 16.41
C THR A 442 17.00 -4.07 17.74
N HIS A 443 15.92 -3.96 18.54
CA HIS A 443 15.68 -4.85 19.68
C HIS A 443 15.19 -6.25 19.28
N GLY A 444 14.68 -6.39 18.06
CA GLY A 444 14.26 -7.63 17.42
C GLY A 444 15.10 -7.94 16.19
N GLN A 445 16.43 -7.81 16.29
CA GLN A 445 17.29 -8.53 15.35
C GLN A 445 16.89 -9.98 15.49
N ILE A 446 16.18 -10.51 14.48
CA ILE A 446 15.95 -11.93 14.35
C ILE A 446 17.34 -12.54 14.50
N PRO A 447 17.63 -13.29 15.57
CA PRO A 447 18.97 -13.83 15.75
C PRO A 447 19.32 -14.60 14.49
N ASN A 448 20.53 -14.48 13.96
CA ASN A 448 20.93 -15.04 12.65
C ASN A 448 20.47 -16.49 12.41
N SER A 449 20.26 -17.27 13.47
CA SER A 449 19.67 -18.62 13.46
C SER A 449 18.22 -18.73 12.98
N GLN A 450 17.44 -17.64 12.96
CA GLN A 450 16.05 -17.58 12.49
C GLN A 450 15.90 -16.80 11.16
N TRP A 451 17.01 -16.24 10.64
CA TRP A 451 17.00 -15.45 9.40
C TRP A 451 16.95 -16.32 8.14
N ILE A 452 17.55 -17.52 8.21
CA ILE A 452 17.46 -18.55 7.18
C ILE A 452 16.33 -19.52 7.54
N PHE A 453 15.56 -19.93 6.54
CA PHE A 453 14.53 -20.95 6.69
C PHE A 453 15.14 -22.26 7.21
N ASP A 454 14.59 -22.77 8.31
CA ASP A 454 15.09 -23.98 8.96
C ASP A 454 14.67 -25.23 8.17
N SER A 455 15.59 -25.74 7.36
CA SER A 455 15.46 -27.00 6.63
C SER A 455 16.81 -27.72 6.53
N PRO A 456 16.82 -29.05 6.37
CA PRO A 456 18.05 -29.78 6.05
C PRO A 456 18.64 -29.28 4.72
N ALA A 457 19.95 -29.03 4.68
CA ALA A 457 20.62 -28.70 3.43
C ALA A 457 20.62 -29.91 2.47
N ASN A 458 20.33 -29.65 1.19
CA ASN A 458 20.31 -30.68 0.14
C ASN A 458 21.72 -31.02 -0.36
N SER A 459 22.72 -30.16 -0.11
CA SER A 459 24.11 -30.36 -0.50
C SER A 459 25.10 -29.57 0.36
N ASP A 460 26.39 -29.89 0.24
CA ASP A 460 27.48 -29.11 0.84
C ASP A 460 27.52 -27.67 0.27
N VAL A 461 27.20 -27.51 -1.02
CA VAL A 461 27.13 -26.20 -1.67
C VAL A 461 26.01 -25.35 -1.07
N GLU A 462 24.86 -25.94 -0.76
CA GLU A 462 23.79 -25.24 -0.05
C GLU A 462 24.23 -24.77 1.34
N SER A 463 24.97 -25.61 2.07
CA SER A 463 25.49 -25.24 3.40
C SER A 463 26.45 -24.05 3.33
N LYS A 464 27.34 -24.02 2.33
CA LYS A 464 28.24 -22.88 2.09
C LYS A 464 27.49 -21.63 1.64
N LEU A 465 26.49 -21.79 0.77
CA LEU A 465 25.64 -20.69 0.34
C LEU A 465 24.89 -20.06 1.52
N ARG A 466 24.32 -20.88 2.42
CA ARG A 466 23.65 -20.38 3.63
C ARG A 466 24.59 -19.53 4.48
N ASN A 467 25.84 -19.95 4.68
CA ASN A 467 26.84 -19.14 5.38
C ASN A 467 27.14 -17.82 4.64
N TYR A 468 27.27 -17.86 3.32
CA TYR A 468 27.47 -16.65 2.52
C TYR A 468 26.28 -15.68 2.60
N LEU A 469 25.05 -16.19 2.64
CA LEU A 469 23.86 -15.38 2.86
C LEU A 469 23.90 -14.71 4.25
N LEU A 470 24.31 -15.46 5.29
CA LEU A 470 24.54 -14.91 6.64
C LEU A 470 25.57 -13.77 6.64
N GLU A 471 26.67 -13.92 5.90
CA GLU A 471 27.73 -12.91 5.78
C GLU A 471 27.29 -11.65 5.02
N LEU A 472 26.44 -11.79 4.00
CA LEU A 472 25.89 -10.65 3.27
C LEU A 472 24.98 -9.77 4.15
N GLY A 473 24.29 -10.38 5.11
CA GLY A 473 23.49 -9.69 6.13
C GLY A 473 22.23 -9.01 5.60
N SER A 474 21.41 -8.52 6.54
CA SER A 474 20.14 -7.82 6.27
C SER A 474 20.32 -6.50 5.51
N ASP A 475 21.51 -5.92 5.56
CA ASP A 475 21.80 -4.63 4.90
C ASP A 475 21.75 -4.78 3.37
N LYS A 476 22.23 -5.91 2.84
CA LYS A 476 22.21 -6.20 1.39
C LYS A 476 21.00 -7.02 0.97
N ILE A 477 20.45 -7.84 1.85
CA ILE A 477 19.35 -8.76 1.55
C ILE A 477 18.15 -8.43 2.44
N LEU A 478 17.06 -7.95 1.84
CA LEU A 478 15.78 -7.88 2.54
C LEU A 478 15.14 -9.27 2.66
N GLY A 479 14.99 -9.94 1.51
CA GLY A 479 14.45 -11.29 1.39
C GLY A 479 14.97 -11.93 0.09
N ILE A 480 15.29 -13.22 0.16
CA ILE A 480 15.86 -13.99 -0.94
C ILE A 480 15.37 -15.45 -0.91
N GLN A 481 15.19 -16.03 -2.10
CA GLN A 481 15.16 -17.48 -2.26
C GLN A 481 16.20 -17.88 -3.30
N VAL A 482 16.82 -19.05 -3.10
CA VAL A 482 17.72 -19.67 -4.06
C VAL A 482 17.32 -21.11 -4.24
N CYS A 483 17.10 -21.52 -5.48
CA CYS A 483 16.87 -22.91 -5.84
C CYS A 483 17.79 -23.28 -7.01
N ALA A 484 18.46 -24.42 -6.93
CA ALA A 484 19.33 -24.91 -8.00
C ALA A 484 19.15 -26.40 -8.25
N TYR A 485 19.29 -26.77 -9.51
CA TYR A 485 19.23 -28.11 -10.04
C TYR A 485 20.58 -28.48 -10.66
N LYS A 486 21.02 -29.72 -10.43
CA LYS A 486 22.16 -30.35 -11.10
C LYS A 486 21.76 -31.75 -11.54
N ASP A 487 21.89 -31.99 -12.84
CA ASP A 487 21.54 -33.26 -13.50
C ASP A 487 20.10 -33.72 -13.14
N GLY A 488 19.18 -32.76 -13.12
CA GLY A 488 17.76 -32.95 -12.80
C GLY A 488 17.42 -33.07 -11.30
N LYS A 489 18.41 -33.08 -10.40
CA LYS A 489 18.20 -33.16 -8.95
C LYS A 489 18.30 -31.79 -8.30
N VAL A 490 17.44 -31.53 -7.31
CA VAL A 490 17.52 -30.33 -6.46
C VAL A 490 18.76 -30.44 -5.57
N ILE A 491 19.65 -29.47 -5.66
CA ILE A 491 20.87 -29.39 -4.84
C ILE A 491 20.87 -28.19 -3.88
N ILE A 492 19.99 -27.21 -4.12
CA ILE A 492 19.80 -26.03 -3.27
C ILE A 492 18.28 -25.75 -3.25
N ASP A 493 17.70 -25.60 -2.07
CA ASP A 493 16.34 -25.09 -1.85
C ASP A 493 16.31 -24.32 -0.52
N THR A 494 16.68 -23.04 -0.58
CA THR A 494 16.83 -22.21 0.61
C THR A 494 16.14 -20.86 0.46
N ALA A 495 15.70 -20.31 1.59
CA ALA A 495 15.05 -19.03 1.71
C ALA A 495 15.60 -18.28 2.92
N ALA A 496 15.70 -16.96 2.83
CA ALA A 496 16.15 -16.13 3.94
C ALA A 496 15.52 -14.73 3.90
N GLY A 497 15.45 -14.08 5.06
CA GLY A 497 14.95 -12.72 5.19
C GLY A 497 13.45 -12.58 5.35
N MET A 498 12.94 -11.39 5.04
CA MET A 498 11.58 -10.95 5.34
C MET A 498 10.82 -10.61 4.06
N LEU A 499 9.49 -10.73 4.10
CA LEU A 499 8.63 -10.44 2.96
C LEU A 499 8.66 -8.97 2.54
N GLY A 500 8.92 -8.04 3.45
CA GLY A 500 8.99 -6.60 3.14
C GLY A 500 9.72 -5.78 4.21
N LYS A 501 10.04 -4.51 3.91
CA LYS A 501 10.75 -3.61 4.85
C LYS A 501 9.99 -3.43 6.16
N TYR A 502 8.66 -3.39 6.09
CA TYR A 502 7.77 -3.28 7.26
C TYR A 502 6.88 -4.52 7.45
N ASP A 503 7.19 -5.62 6.76
CA ASP A 503 6.51 -6.90 6.94
C ASP A 503 7.50 -7.90 7.54
N PRO A 504 7.47 -8.11 8.87
CA PRO A 504 8.47 -8.91 9.58
C PRO A 504 8.29 -10.42 9.34
N ARG A 505 7.28 -10.84 8.58
CA ARG A 505 7.06 -12.26 8.31
C ARG A 505 8.23 -12.83 7.50
N PRO A 506 8.76 -14.00 7.89
CA PRO A 506 9.91 -14.59 7.22
C PRO A 506 9.55 -15.10 5.83
N VAL A 507 10.49 -14.95 4.90
CA VAL A 507 10.42 -15.57 3.58
C VAL A 507 10.39 -17.08 3.74
N GLN A 508 9.42 -17.71 3.11
CA GLN A 508 9.27 -19.17 3.01
C GLN A 508 9.68 -19.66 1.61
N PRO A 509 10.00 -20.94 1.40
CA PRO A 509 10.30 -21.49 0.08
C PRO A 509 9.19 -21.30 -0.98
N ASP A 510 7.93 -21.15 -0.54
CA ASP A 510 6.74 -20.91 -1.38
C ASP A 510 6.31 -19.43 -1.47
N SER A 511 7.10 -18.52 -0.89
CA SER A 511 6.87 -17.08 -1.00
C SER A 511 6.99 -16.62 -2.45
N LEU A 512 6.16 -15.66 -2.84
CA LEU A 512 6.01 -15.18 -4.20
C LEU A 512 6.72 -13.83 -4.36
N PHE A 513 7.83 -13.84 -5.07
CA PHE A 513 8.62 -12.65 -5.34
C PHE A 513 8.18 -11.96 -6.63
N PRO A 514 8.07 -10.63 -6.65
CA PRO A 514 7.86 -9.89 -7.88
C PRO A 514 9.13 -9.97 -8.75
N VAL A 515 9.02 -10.61 -9.91
CA VAL A 515 10.13 -10.78 -10.85
C VAL A 515 9.94 -9.90 -12.08
N PHE A 516 10.94 -9.05 -12.33
CA PHE A 516 10.97 -8.11 -13.46
C PHE A 516 11.87 -8.67 -14.55
N SER A 517 11.48 -8.58 -15.83
CA SER A 517 12.20 -9.13 -16.99
C SER A 517 12.41 -10.64 -17.03
N VAL A 518 12.54 -11.34 -15.89
CA VAL A 518 12.56 -12.80 -15.81
C VAL A 518 11.31 -13.42 -16.48
N THR A 519 10.17 -12.74 -16.39
CA THR A 519 8.91 -13.14 -17.03
C THR A 519 8.98 -13.19 -18.57
N LYS A 520 9.94 -12.50 -19.19
CA LYS A 520 10.17 -12.58 -20.64
C LYS A 520 10.60 -13.99 -21.05
N GLY A 521 11.46 -14.64 -20.27
CA GLY A 521 11.85 -16.04 -20.51
C GLY A 521 10.64 -16.98 -20.46
N ILE A 522 9.77 -16.81 -19.46
CA ILE A 522 8.52 -17.58 -19.33
C ILE A 522 7.62 -17.33 -20.56
N THR A 523 7.46 -16.06 -20.95
CA THR A 523 6.64 -15.67 -22.10
C THR A 523 7.20 -16.22 -23.41
N ALA A 524 8.52 -16.17 -23.61
CA ALA A 524 9.20 -16.78 -24.74
C ALA A 524 8.97 -18.29 -24.78
N GLY A 525 9.08 -18.98 -23.64
CA GLY A 525 8.80 -20.41 -23.53
C GLY A 525 7.40 -20.79 -24.01
N MET A 526 6.39 -19.95 -23.77
CA MET A 526 5.04 -20.17 -24.30
C MET A 526 4.94 -19.98 -25.81
N VAL A 527 5.64 -18.99 -26.37
CA VAL A 527 5.74 -18.82 -27.83
C VAL A 527 6.38 -20.07 -28.46
N HIS A 528 7.48 -20.55 -27.90
CA HIS A 528 8.15 -21.78 -28.31
C HIS A 528 7.24 -23.01 -28.20
N TRP A 529 6.45 -23.11 -27.13
CA TRP A 529 5.48 -24.19 -26.96
C TRP A 529 4.40 -24.17 -28.05
N LEU A 530 3.90 -22.98 -28.44
CA LEU A 530 2.95 -22.85 -29.55
C LEU A 530 3.57 -23.25 -30.89
N VAL A 531 4.86 -22.93 -31.12
CA VAL A 531 5.59 -23.38 -32.31
C VAL A 531 5.74 -24.91 -32.32
N ASP A 532 6.11 -25.51 -31.20
CA ASP A 532 6.23 -26.96 -31.04
C ASP A 532 4.90 -27.69 -31.28
N LYS A 533 3.78 -27.09 -30.87
CA LYS A 533 2.42 -27.59 -31.16
C LYS A 533 1.94 -27.30 -32.59
N GLY A 534 2.76 -26.69 -33.43
CA GLY A 534 2.44 -26.35 -34.82
C GLY A 534 1.36 -25.26 -34.97
N LYS A 535 1.09 -24.49 -33.91
CA LYS A 535 0.13 -23.37 -33.93
C LYS A 535 0.76 -22.06 -34.40
N LEU A 536 2.08 -22.01 -34.47
CA LEU A 536 2.84 -20.81 -34.81
C LEU A 536 4.11 -21.20 -35.59
N LYS A 537 4.64 -20.31 -36.42
CA LYS A 537 5.97 -20.47 -37.03
C LYS A 537 6.82 -19.23 -36.79
N TYR A 538 8.13 -19.41 -36.58
CA TYR A 538 9.05 -18.28 -36.34
C TYR A 538 9.07 -17.27 -37.50
N GLU A 539 9.06 -17.78 -38.73
CA GLU A 539 9.10 -16.99 -39.97
C GLU A 539 7.76 -16.36 -40.37
N GLU A 540 6.67 -16.70 -39.66
CA GLU A 540 5.36 -16.14 -39.92
C GLU A 540 5.31 -14.66 -39.51
N THR A 541 4.67 -13.84 -40.34
CA THR A 541 4.46 -12.43 -40.00
C THR A 541 3.44 -12.29 -38.89
N VAL A 542 3.70 -11.40 -37.94
CA VAL A 542 2.79 -11.14 -36.81
C VAL A 542 1.43 -10.67 -37.33
N ALA A 543 1.40 -9.94 -38.44
CA ALA A 543 0.16 -9.49 -39.09
C ALA A 543 -0.75 -10.64 -39.56
N ASN A 544 -0.22 -11.81 -39.91
CA ASN A 544 -1.05 -12.95 -40.30
C ASN A 544 -1.78 -13.58 -39.09
N ILE A 545 -1.17 -13.48 -37.92
CA ILE A 545 -1.68 -14.04 -36.67
C ILE A 545 -2.60 -13.03 -35.98
N TRP A 546 -2.17 -11.77 -35.96
CA TRP A 546 -2.83 -10.62 -35.36
C TRP A 546 -3.07 -9.54 -36.43
N PRO A 547 -4.19 -9.59 -37.19
CA PRO A 547 -4.40 -8.71 -38.35
C PRO A 547 -4.27 -7.21 -38.05
N ASN A 548 -4.80 -6.74 -36.92
CA ASN A 548 -4.73 -5.32 -36.53
C ASN A 548 -3.30 -4.85 -36.21
N PHE A 549 -2.36 -5.76 -35.99
CA PHE A 549 -0.95 -5.43 -35.77
C PHE A 549 -0.27 -4.92 -37.05
N GLY A 550 -0.67 -5.38 -38.23
CA GLY A 550 -0.04 -5.05 -39.51
C GLY A 550 -0.30 -3.63 -40.03
N THR A 551 -0.40 -2.64 -39.15
CA THR A 551 -0.58 -1.23 -39.50
C THR A 551 0.73 -0.47 -39.24
N ASN A 552 0.88 0.75 -39.78
CA ASN A 552 2.02 1.65 -39.51
C ASN A 552 3.42 1.02 -39.75
N GLY A 553 3.58 0.26 -40.84
CA GLY A 553 4.91 -0.28 -41.22
C GLY A 553 5.31 -1.56 -40.48
N LYS A 554 4.36 -2.24 -39.82
CA LYS A 554 4.58 -3.46 -39.02
C LYS A 554 4.34 -4.77 -39.78
N GLU A 555 4.04 -4.70 -41.08
CA GLU A 555 3.61 -5.84 -41.92
C GLU A 555 4.71 -6.88 -42.11
N LEU A 556 5.98 -6.45 -42.07
CA LEU A 556 7.17 -7.30 -42.25
C LEU A 556 7.71 -7.88 -40.94
N ILE A 557 7.13 -7.52 -39.78
CA ILE A 557 7.59 -8.03 -38.49
C ILE A 557 7.18 -9.50 -38.38
N LYS A 558 8.19 -10.38 -38.17
CA LYS A 558 8.02 -11.81 -37.96
C LYS A 558 8.06 -12.17 -36.48
N VAL A 559 7.58 -13.36 -36.13
CA VAL A 559 7.59 -13.85 -34.74
C VAL A 559 9.00 -13.86 -34.16
N HIS A 560 10.02 -14.30 -34.92
CA HIS A 560 11.41 -14.28 -34.42
C HIS A 560 11.94 -12.88 -34.16
N HIS A 561 11.50 -11.85 -34.88
CA HIS A 561 11.89 -10.45 -34.62
C HIS A 561 11.40 -9.96 -33.24
N LEU A 562 10.28 -10.51 -32.74
CA LEU A 562 9.81 -10.21 -31.40
C LEU A 562 10.71 -10.89 -30.36
N LEU A 563 10.99 -12.19 -30.56
CA LEU A 563 11.76 -13.02 -29.65
C LEU A 563 13.22 -12.56 -29.50
N ASN A 564 13.85 -12.12 -30.58
CA ASN A 564 15.26 -11.74 -30.60
C ASN A 564 15.48 -10.22 -30.38
N HIS A 565 14.44 -9.46 -30.00
CA HIS A 565 14.50 -8.01 -29.80
C HIS A 565 14.85 -7.16 -31.05
N THR A 566 14.56 -7.63 -32.28
CA THR A 566 14.82 -6.87 -33.52
C THR A 566 13.56 -6.28 -34.18
N SER A 567 12.42 -6.21 -33.50
CA SER A 567 11.16 -5.74 -34.11
C SER A 567 11.09 -4.24 -34.40
N GLY A 568 11.99 -3.44 -33.80
CA GLY A 568 11.94 -1.98 -33.85
C GLY A 568 10.93 -1.34 -32.87
N LEU A 569 10.20 -2.12 -32.08
CA LEU A 569 9.15 -1.66 -31.15
C LEU A 569 9.60 -1.60 -29.68
N HIS A 570 10.88 -1.38 -29.43
CA HIS A 570 11.49 -1.43 -28.11
C HIS A 570 10.92 -0.36 -27.15
N ASN A 571 10.50 0.79 -27.67
CA ASN A 571 9.90 1.89 -26.91
C ASN A 571 8.38 2.07 -27.12
N ALA A 572 7.69 1.09 -27.73
CA ALA A 572 6.28 1.24 -28.14
C ALA A 572 5.29 1.64 -27.02
N LEU A 573 5.66 1.49 -25.75
CA LEU A 573 4.85 1.88 -24.58
C LEU A 573 5.48 3.02 -23.74
N GLY A 574 6.59 3.62 -24.19
CA GLY A 574 7.32 4.63 -23.43
C GLY A 574 6.46 5.85 -23.09
N ASP A 575 5.80 6.43 -24.10
CA ASP A 575 4.93 7.61 -23.91
C ASP A 575 3.66 7.28 -23.13
N VAL A 576 3.12 6.07 -23.30
CA VAL A 576 1.95 5.59 -22.55
C VAL A 576 2.25 5.56 -21.06
N VAL A 577 3.35 4.91 -20.67
CA VAL A 577 3.76 4.80 -19.26
C VAL A 577 4.09 6.17 -18.67
N LYS A 578 4.63 7.08 -19.47
CA LYS A 578 4.94 8.45 -19.02
C LYS A 578 3.68 9.27 -18.72
N ASN A 579 2.62 9.10 -19.51
CA ASN A 579 1.39 9.90 -19.39
C ASN A 579 0.34 9.26 -18.48
N ASP A 580 0.17 7.94 -18.57
CA ASP A 580 -0.74 7.15 -17.73
C ASP A 580 -0.09 5.80 -17.36
N PRO A 581 0.69 5.76 -16.26
CA PRO A 581 1.35 4.55 -15.81
C PRO A 581 0.41 3.38 -15.49
N LEU A 582 -0.87 3.63 -15.22
CA LEU A 582 -1.83 2.58 -14.85
C LEU A 582 -2.52 1.96 -16.06
N LEU A 583 -2.40 2.55 -17.26
CA LEU A 583 -2.99 2.00 -18.49
C LEU A 583 -2.44 0.61 -18.80
N VAL A 584 -1.19 0.33 -18.44
CA VAL A 584 -0.55 -1.01 -18.59
C VAL A 584 -1.23 -2.10 -17.76
N CYS A 585 -2.14 -1.75 -16.85
CA CYS A 585 -2.96 -2.71 -16.13
C CYS A 585 -4.18 -3.19 -16.95
N ASP A 586 -4.55 -2.47 -18.01
CA ASP A 586 -5.60 -2.85 -18.94
C ASP A 586 -4.99 -3.60 -20.14
N TRP A 587 -5.27 -4.91 -20.20
CA TRP A 587 -4.70 -5.78 -21.21
C TRP A 587 -5.10 -5.36 -22.63
N GLU A 588 -6.38 -5.14 -22.86
CA GLU A 588 -6.93 -4.91 -24.20
C GLU A 588 -6.53 -3.52 -24.70
N GLU A 589 -6.60 -2.50 -23.84
CA GLU A 589 -6.21 -1.15 -24.25
C GLU A 589 -4.70 -1.05 -24.48
N THR A 590 -3.87 -1.76 -23.72
CA THR A 590 -2.42 -1.77 -23.96
C THR A 590 -2.06 -2.47 -25.27
N LEU A 591 -2.71 -3.60 -25.61
CA LEU A 591 -2.56 -4.23 -26.92
C LEU A 591 -3.00 -3.28 -28.06
N ASN A 592 -4.05 -2.51 -27.86
CA ASN A 592 -4.50 -1.48 -28.80
C ASN A 592 -3.47 -0.33 -28.96
N GLN A 593 -2.70 0.00 -27.94
CA GLN A 593 -1.58 0.95 -28.08
C GLN A 593 -0.42 0.35 -28.88
N ILE A 594 -0.11 -0.94 -28.67
CA ILE A 594 0.90 -1.66 -29.46
C ILE A 594 0.51 -1.66 -30.95
N THR A 595 -0.75 -1.90 -31.32
CA THR A 595 -1.16 -1.85 -32.74
C THR A 595 -1.01 -0.47 -33.36
N LYS A 596 -1.16 0.61 -32.58
CA LYS A 596 -1.00 1.99 -33.07
C LYS A 596 0.46 2.45 -33.16
N SER A 597 1.39 1.74 -32.52
CA SER A 597 2.81 2.11 -32.51
C SER A 597 3.47 1.96 -33.88
N THR A 598 4.62 2.61 -34.06
CA THR A 598 5.45 2.54 -35.28
C THR A 598 6.84 2.05 -34.91
N PRO A 599 7.47 1.14 -35.69
CA PRO A 599 8.85 0.74 -35.47
C PRO A 599 9.81 1.93 -35.58
N GLU A 600 10.70 2.09 -34.60
CA GLU A 600 11.75 3.13 -34.62
C GLU A 600 12.93 2.72 -35.50
N THR A 601 13.10 1.43 -35.74
CA THR A 601 14.12 0.86 -36.64
C THR A 601 13.47 -0.12 -37.61
N GLU A 602 14.13 -0.35 -38.75
CA GLU A 602 13.68 -1.37 -39.69
C GLU A 602 13.66 -2.76 -39.01
N PRO A 603 12.56 -3.55 -39.12
CA PRO A 603 12.49 -4.87 -38.50
C PRO A 603 13.64 -5.79 -38.95
N GLY A 604 14.36 -6.35 -37.99
CA GLY A 604 15.53 -7.22 -38.23
C GLY A 604 16.87 -6.48 -38.28
N SER A 605 16.88 -5.15 -38.42
CA SER A 605 18.13 -4.39 -38.65
C SER A 605 18.99 -4.16 -37.41
N ALA A 606 18.38 -4.08 -36.22
CA ALA A 606 19.07 -3.80 -34.97
C ALA A 606 18.45 -4.56 -33.79
N GLN A 607 19.28 -5.13 -32.92
CA GLN A 607 18.84 -5.76 -31.67
C GLN A 607 18.87 -4.73 -30.53
N ILE A 608 17.70 -4.15 -30.21
CA ILE A 608 17.54 -3.16 -29.13
C ILE A 608 16.62 -3.74 -28.05
N TYR A 609 17.04 -3.70 -26.79
CA TYR A 609 16.32 -4.39 -25.73
C TYR A 609 14.93 -3.80 -25.49
N HIS A 610 13.91 -4.66 -25.51
CA HIS A 610 12.51 -4.28 -25.31
C HIS A 610 12.14 -4.43 -23.84
N TYR A 611 12.24 -3.35 -23.05
CA TYR A 611 12.01 -3.42 -21.60
C TYR A 611 10.61 -3.88 -21.22
N LEU A 612 9.59 -3.19 -21.75
CA LEU A 612 8.18 -3.47 -21.43
C LEU A 612 7.44 -4.09 -22.61
N SER A 613 7.66 -3.59 -23.83
CA SER A 613 6.92 -3.99 -25.03
C SER A 613 7.07 -5.46 -25.39
N PHE A 614 8.19 -6.12 -25.06
CA PHE A 614 8.40 -7.55 -25.32
C PHE A 614 7.23 -8.42 -24.86
N GLY A 615 6.80 -8.24 -23.62
CA GLY A 615 5.76 -9.07 -23.01
C GLY A 615 4.40 -8.89 -23.68
N TRP A 616 4.10 -7.67 -24.14
CA TRP A 616 2.87 -7.34 -24.85
C TRP A 616 2.88 -7.85 -26.29
N LEU A 617 4.02 -7.73 -26.97
CA LEU A 617 4.20 -8.23 -28.34
C LEU A 617 4.05 -9.76 -28.37
N CYS A 618 4.81 -10.47 -27.54
CA CYS A 618 4.71 -11.93 -27.45
C CYS A 618 3.36 -12.37 -26.87
N GLY A 619 2.84 -11.68 -25.86
CA GLY A 619 1.55 -11.97 -25.25
C GLY A 619 0.37 -11.83 -26.22
N GLY A 620 0.36 -10.77 -27.04
CA GLY A 620 -0.62 -10.58 -28.10
C GLY A 620 -0.58 -11.71 -29.13
N VAL A 621 0.63 -12.12 -29.56
CA VAL A 621 0.82 -13.28 -30.45
C VAL A 621 0.30 -14.57 -29.81
N ILE A 622 0.58 -14.80 -28.52
CA ILE A 622 0.10 -15.99 -27.79
C ILE A 622 -1.42 -16.08 -27.80
N GLU A 623 -2.13 -14.99 -27.45
CA GLU A 623 -3.60 -15.02 -27.41
C GLU A 623 -4.21 -15.21 -28.80
N HIS A 624 -3.65 -14.55 -29.82
CA HIS A 624 -4.20 -14.59 -31.18
C HIS A 624 -3.90 -15.93 -31.88
N ALA A 625 -2.70 -16.50 -31.69
CA ALA A 625 -2.34 -17.80 -32.26
C ALA A 625 -3.10 -18.95 -31.59
N SER A 626 -3.36 -18.85 -30.28
CA SER A 626 -3.96 -19.94 -29.51
C SER A 626 -5.49 -19.87 -29.43
N GLY A 627 -6.08 -18.67 -29.57
CA GLY A 627 -7.48 -18.40 -29.30
C GLY A 627 -7.86 -18.46 -27.81
N LYS A 628 -6.86 -18.52 -26.91
CA LYS A 628 -7.04 -18.63 -25.45
C LYS A 628 -6.41 -17.43 -24.75
N LYS A 629 -6.80 -17.19 -23.50
CA LYS A 629 -6.21 -16.12 -22.69
C LYS A 629 -4.77 -16.46 -22.27
N PHE A 630 -3.94 -15.44 -22.10
CA PHE A 630 -2.52 -15.59 -21.75
C PHE A 630 -2.29 -16.52 -20.55
N GLN A 631 -3.08 -16.35 -19.48
CA GLN A 631 -2.98 -17.17 -18.27
C GLN A 631 -3.38 -18.63 -18.50
N GLU A 632 -4.32 -18.90 -19.41
CA GLU A 632 -4.70 -20.28 -19.75
C GLU A 632 -3.56 -21.02 -20.44
N ILE A 633 -2.83 -20.32 -21.32
CA ILE A 633 -1.63 -20.87 -21.97
C ILE A 633 -0.50 -21.04 -20.96
N LEU A 634 -0.31 -20.10 -20.03
CA LEU A 634 0.66 -20.26 -18.95
C LEU A 634 0.37 -21.51 -18.11
N GLU A 635 -0.90 -21.75 -17.78
CA GLU A 635 -1.31 -22.94 -17.03
C GLU A 635 -1.07 -24.23 -17.81
N GLU A 636 -1.48 -24.27 -19.09
CA GLU A 636 -1.41 -25.46 -19.95
C GLU A 636 0.02 -25.82 -20.37
N ALA A 637 0.83 -24.81 -20.72
CA ALA A 637 2.16 -25.01 -21.26
C ALA A 637 3.23 -25.18 -20.17
N ILE A 638 3.07 -24.55 -19.02
CA ILE A 638 4.14 -24.42 -18.01
C ILE A 638 3.70 -24.92 -16.63
N VAL A 639 2.65 -24.35 -16.05
CA VAL A 639 2.34 -24.59 -14.62
C VAL A 639 1.98 -26.04 -14.34
N ARG A 640 1.01 -26.60 -15.07
CA ARG A 640 0.53 -27.98 -14.85
C ARG A 640 1.57 -29.03 -15.27
N PRO A 641 2.24 -28.92 -16.43
CA PRO A 641 3.25 -29.90 -16.82
C PRO A 641 4.46 -29.96 -15.87
N LEU A 642 4.80 -28.85 -15.22
CA LEU A 642 5.92 -28.79 -14.27
C LEU A 642 5.51 -29.08 -12.82
N HIS A 643 4.21 -29.22 -12.52
CA HIS A 643 3.70 -29.39 -11.15
C HIS A 643 4.14 -28.25 -10.21
N ILE A 644 4.00 -27.00 -10.66
CA ILE A 644 4.39 -25.79 -9.92
C ILE A 644 3.18 -24.92 -9.54
N GLU A 645 2.02 -25.56 -9.38
CA GLU A 645 0.77 -24.92 -9.02
C GLU A 645 0.92 -24.04 -7.79
N GLY A 646 0.51 -22.78 -7.98
CA GLY A 646 0.50 -21.77 -6.93
C GLY A 646 1.84 -21.14 -6.58
N GLU A 647 2.90 -21.42 -7.35
CA GLU A 647 4.23 -20.84 -7.18
C GLU A 647 4.73 -20.05 -8.40
N LEU A 648 3.94 -19.93 -9.47
CA LEU A 648 4.26 -19.14 -10.65
C LEU A 648 3.01 -18.43 -11.19
N TYR A 649 3.02 -17.10 -11.22
CA TYR A 649 1.91 -16.29 -11.74
C TYR A 649 2.39 -15.16 -12.64
N VAL A 650 1.55 -14.75 -13.58
CA VAL A 650 1.61 -13.46 -14.26
C VAL A 650 0.22 -12.85 -14.14
N GLY A 651 0.08 -11.87 -13.24
CA GLY A 651 -1.21 -11.46 -12.68
C GLY A 651 -1.69 -12.47 -11.63
N ILE A 652 -1.60 -12.09 -10.35
CA ILE A 652 -1.97 -12.99 -9.24
C ILE A 652 -3.50 -13.11 -9.07
N PRO A 653 -4.03 -14.27 -8.67
CA PRO A 653 -5.42 -14.39 -8.23
C PRO A 653 -5.59 -13.87 -6.79
N PRO A 654 -6.82 -13.54 -6.35
CA PRO A 654 -7.08 -13.26 -4.94
C PRO A 654 -6.82 -14.51 -4.06
N GLY A 655 -6.40 -14.31 -2.82
CA GLY A 655 -6.14 -15.37 -1.84
C GLY A 655 -4.67 -15.80 -1.71
N VAL A 656 -3.74 -15.14 -2.40
CA VAL A 656 -2.29 -15.41 -2.32
C VAL A 656 -1.52 -14.30 -1.60
N GLU A 657 -2.21 -13.26 -1.12
CA GLU A 657 -1.64 -12.02 -0.56
C GLU A 657 -0.70 -12.28 0.62
N SER A 658 -0.98 -13.31 1.41
CA SER A 658 -0.15 -13.68 2.56
C SER A 658 1.26 -14.16 2.19
N ARG A 659 1.50 -14.56 0.94
CA ARG A 659 2.80 -15.07 0.46
C ARG A 659 3.58 -14.05 -0.38
N LEU A 660 3.03 -12.87 -0.62
CA LEU A 660 3.66 -11.88 -1.51
C LEU A 660 4.82 -11.18 -0.82
N ALA A 661 5.98 -11.14 -1.48
CA ALA A 661 7.08 -10.28 -1.09
C ALA A 661 6.86 -8.86 -1.65
N ALA A 662 7.10 -7.84 -0.82
CA ALA A 662 7.06 -6.42 -1.16
C ALA A 662 8.38 -5.98 -1.78
N LEU A 663 8.30 -5.38 -2.97
CA LEU A 663 9.46 -4.81 -3.64
C LEU A 663 9.91 -3.57 -2.89
N THR A 664 11.21 -3.45 -2.65
CA THR A 664 11.85 -2.28 -2.08
C THR A 664 13.01 -1.86 -2.98
N VAL A 665 13.56 -0.67 -2.77
CA VAL A 665 14.67 -0.15 -3.58
C VAL A 665 15.92 -0.02 -2.74
N ASP A 666 17.05 -0.50 -3.27
CA ASP A 666 18.36 -0.19 -2.74
C ASP A 666 18.78 1.24 -3.12
N THR A 667 18.52 2.20 -2.23
CA THR A 667 18.81 3.61 -2.47
C THR A 667 20.30 3.91 -2.59
N GLU A 668 21.17 3.16 -1.90
CA GLU A 668 22.62 3.36 -1.97
C GLU A 668 23.18 2.90 -3.32
N GLU A 669 22.74 1.75 -3.83
CA GLU A 669 23.14 1.27 -5.15
C GLU A 669 22.57 2.13 -6.29
N LEU A 670 21.36 2.67 -6.13
CA LEU A 670 20.81 3.65 -7.07
C LEU A 670 21.51 5.01 -7.01
N GLN A 671 21.91 5.51 -5.85
CA GLN A 671 22.69 6.75 -5.74
C GLN A 671 24.07 6.62 -6.41
N LYS A 672 24.66 5.41 -6.43
CA LYS A 672 25.88 5.15 -7.21
C LYS A 672 25.66 5.30 -8.73
N LEU A 673 24.42 5.29 -9.23
CA LEU A 673 24.11 5.56 -10.65
C LEU A 673 24.10 7.05 -10.98
N SER A 674 23.71 7.93 -10.05
CA SER A 674 23.66 9.38 -10.31
C SER A 674 25.05 10.02 -10.42
N GLY A 675 26.10 9.34 -9.93
CA GLY A 675 27.49 9.78 -10.02
C GLY A 675 28.25 9.40 -11.30
N ILE A 676 27.60 8.71 -12.26
CA ILE A 676 28.29 8.17 -13.44
C ILE A 676 28.22 9.17 -14.60
N ARG A 677 29.38 9.66 -15.04
CA ARG A 677 29.51 10.37 -16.32
C ARG A 677 29.23 9.38 -17.44
N ALA A 678 28.10 9.57 -18.14
CA ALA A 678 27.84 8.95 -19.42
C ALA A 678 29.00 9.24 -20.40
N GLY A 679 29.43 8.22 -21.15
CA GLY A 679 30.18 8.44 -22.38
C GLY A 679 29.39 9.34 -23.33
N ALA A 680 30.07 9.92 -24.32
CA ALA A 680 29.61 11.04 -25.14
C ALA A 680 28.25 10.85 -25.88
N ASP A 681 27.67 9.65 -25.91
CA ASP A 681 26.48 9.31 -26.70
C ASP A 681 25.24 8.87 -25.90
N VAL A 682 25.23 8.95 -24.55
CA VAL A 682 24.00 8.65 -23.76
C VAL A 682 23.34 9.96 -23.29
N PRO A 683 22.10 10.27 -23.72
CA PRO A 683 21.40 11.45 -23.26
C PRO A 683 21.19 11.41 -21.74
N ALA A 684 21.65 12.44 -21.03
CA ALA A 684 21.49 12.59 -19.57
C ALA A 684 20.02 12.46 -19.11
N ALA A 685 19.06 12.73 -20.01
CA ALA A 685 17.63 12.54 -19.77
C ALA A 685 17.21 11.08 -19.52
N LEU A 686 17.85 10.10 -20.17
CA LEU A 686 17.48 8.67 -20.05
C LEU A 686 17.91 8.10 -18.69
N LEU A 687 19.11 8.46 -18.22
CA LEU A 687 19.63 8.03 -16.91
C LEU A 687 18.85 8.66 -15.74
N ASN A 688 18.50 9.95 -15.85
CA ASN A 688 17.63 10.62 -14.88
C ASN A 688 16.22 10.01 -14.85
N ASN A 689 15.67 9.61 -16.01
CA ASN A 689 14.38 8.94 -16.09
C ASN A 689 14.40 7.53 -15.48
N ILE A 690 15.49 6.76 -15.60
CA ILE A 690 15.63 5.44 -14.98
C ILE A 690 15.72 5.55 -13.45
N ALA A 691 16.47 6.51 -12.91
CA ALA A 691 16.55 6.74 -11.47
C ALA A 691 15.20 7.22 -10.88
N GLN A 692 14.51 8.13 -11.57
CA GLN A 692 13.17 8.57 -11.17
C GLN A 692 12.13 7.45 -11.27
N MET A 693 12.14 6.66 -12.37
CA MET A 693 11.28 5.48 -12.49
C MET A 693 11.57 4.44 -11.40
N ALA A 694 12.85 4.15 -11.12
CA ALA A 694 13.23 3.17 -10.10
C ALA A 694 12.70 3.55 -8.70
N SER A 695 12.62 4.85 -8.37
CA SER A 695 12.05 5.31 -7.09
C SER A 695 10.52 5.18 -7.00
N GLY A 696 9.80 5.28 -8.12
CA GLY A 696 8.33 5.13 -8.17
C GLY A 696 7.83 3.71 -8.43
N VAL A 697 8.69 2.82 -8.97
CA VAL A 697 8.35 1.44 -9.32
C VAL A 697 7.82 0.65 -8.12
N PRO A 698 8.46 0.61 -6.93
CA PRO A 698 7.90 -0.08 -5.77
C PRO A 698 6.50 0.39 -5.39
N ALA A 699 6.28 1.71 -5.37
CA ALA A 699 5.00 2.28 -4.96
C ALA A 699 3.84 1.85 -5.86
N ILE A 700 4.10 1.60 -7.16
CA ILE A 700 3.10 1.15 -8.13
C ILE A 700 2.98 -0.38 -8.12
N PHE A 701 4.11 -1.10 -8.23
CA PHE A 701 4.14 -2.55 -8.37
C PHE A 701 3.85 -3.30 -7.06
N ASN A 702 3.91 -2.63 -5.91
CA ASN A 702 3.41 -3.21 -4.66
C ASN A 702 1.88 -3.18 -4.55
N THR A 703 1.20 -2.35 -5.33
CA THR A 703 -0.26 -2.28 -5.28
C THR A 703 -0.91 -3.57 -5.81
N LEU A 704 -1.96 -4.03 -5.13
CA LEU A 704 -2.68 -5.23 -5.57
C LEU A 704 -3.33 -5.09 -6.96
N ASN A 705 -3.70 -3.87 -7.38
CA ASN A 705 -4.23 -3.63 -8.72
C ASN A 705 -3.21 -4.00 -9.80
N VAL A 706 -1.96 -3.53 -9.63
CA VAL A 706 -0.87 -3.85 -10.55
C VAL A 706 -0.49 -5.32 -10.42
N ARG A 707 -0.32 -5.85 -9.21
CA ARG A 707 0.04 -7.27 -9.01
C ARG A 707 -0.96 -8.26 -9.62
N ARG A 708 -2.25 -7.90 -9.66
CA ARG A 708 -3.31 -8.68 -10.29
C ARG A 708 -3.39 -8.50 -11.82
N ALA A 709 -2.73 -7.47 -12.38
CA ALA A 709 -2.70 -7.23 -13.82
C ALA A 709 -1.75 -8.18 -14.56
N ILE A 710 -2.09 -8.52 -15.80
CA ILE A 710 -1.24 -9.37 -16.65
C ILE A 710 -0.23 -8.44 -17.35
N ILE A 711 1.02 -8.39 -16.86
CA ILE A 711 2.11 -7.62 -17.48
C ILE A 711 3.30 -8.57 -17.74
N PRO A 712 3.33 -9.28 -18.88
CA PRO A 712 4.24 -10.41 -19.14
C PRO A 712 5.74 -10.08 -19.22
N ALA A 713 6.12 -8.80 -19.10
CA ALA A 713 7.51 -8.35 -19.06
C ALA A 713 7.99 -7.86 -17.69
N ALA A 714 7.06 -7.60 -16.75
CA ALA A 714 7.38 -6.84 -15.52
C ALA A 714 6.58 -7.25 -14.27
N ASN A 715 5.55 -8.10 -14.37
CA ASN A 715 4.68 -8.44 -13.25
C ASN A 715 4.50 -9.96 -13.04
N GLY A 716 5.60 -10.70 -13.15
CA GLY A 716 5.63 -12.09 -12.71
C GLY A 716 5.72 -12.17 -11.19
N HIS A 717 5.06 -13.16 -10.59
CA HIS A 717 5.16 -13.47 -9.17
C HIS A 717 5.48 -14.95 -9.01
N CYS A 718 6.67 -15.29 -8.52
CA CYS A 718 7.06 -16.69 -8.38
C CYS A 718 8.03 -16.97 -7.25
N SER A 719 8.11 -18.25 -6.86
CA SER A 719 9.19 -18.75 -6.02
C SER A 719 10.43 -19.08 -6.86
N ALA A 720 11.60 -19.10 -6.22
CA ALA A 720 12.81 -19.62 -6.86
C ALA A 720 12.66 -21.10 -7.27
N ARG A 721 11.87 -21.90 -6.54
CA ARG A 721 11.64 -23.33 -6.85
C ARG A 721 10.96 -23.50 -8.21
N ALA A 722 9.85 -22.78 -8.41
CA ALA A 722 9.10 -22.82 -9.65
C ALA A 722 9.95 -22.34 -10.85
N LEU A 723 10.71 -21.27 -10.65
CA LEU A 723 11.56 -20.69 -11.68
C LEU A 723 12.77 -21.58 -12.03
N ALA A 724 13.47 -22.13 -11.04
CA ALA A 724 14.61 -23.02 -11.25
C ALA A 724 14.16 -24.32 -11.94
N ARG A 725 13.00 -24.87 -11.55
CA ARG A 725 12.43 -26.05 -12.18
C ARG A 725 12.07 -25.81 -13.64
N TYR A 726 11.55 -24.63 -13.97
CA TYR A 726 11.32 -24.21 -15.34
C TYR A 726 12.64 -24.19 -16.15
N TYR A 727 13.68 -23.51 -15.67
CA TYR A 727 14.97 -23.48 -16.37
C TYR A 727 15.67 -24.85 -16.44
N ALA A 728 15.52 -25.70 -15.42
CA ALA A 728 16.01 -27.07 -15.45
C ALA A 728 15.32 -27.90 -16.54
N ALA A 729 14.00 -27.74 -16.71
CA ALA A 729 13.27 -28.37 -17.80
C ALA A 729 13.73 -27.84 -19.17
N LEU A 730 13.94 -26.53 -19.32
CA LEU A 730 14.47 -25.95 -20.56
C LEU A 730 15.84 -26.52 -20.91
N ALA A 731 16.77 -26.57 -19.93
CA ALA A 731 18.12 -27.09 -20.13
C ALA A 731 18.11 -28.57 -20.54
N ALA A 732 17.15 -29.36 -20.05
CA ALA A 732 16.96 -30.77 -20.41
C ALA A 732 16.12 -30.97 -21.69
N GLY A 733 16.04 -29.99 -22.58
CA GLY A 733 15.30 -30.07 -23.85
C GLY A 733 13.78 -30.23 -23.65
N GLY A 734 13.24 -29.73 -22.54
CA GLY A 734 11.83 -29.84 -22.16
C GLY A 734 11.52 -31.04 -21.26
N SER A 735 12.48 -31.89 -20.91
CA SER A 735 12.24 -33.01 -20.00
C SER A 735 11.91 -32.50 -18.60
N VAL A 736 10.77 -32.92 -18.04
CA VAL A 736 10.34 -32.47 -16.71
C VAL A 736 11.25 -33.11 -15.64
N PRO A 737 11.92 -32.31 -14.78
CA PRO A 737 12.76 -32.86 -13.71
C PRO A 737 11.93 -33.72 -12.73
N PRO A 738 12.54 -34.72 -12.05
CA PRO A 738 11.90 -35.41 -10.95
C PRO A 738 11.28 -34.45 -9.92
N PRO A 739 10.18 -34.81 -9.24
CA PRO A 739 9.62 -33.99 -8.16
C PRO A 739 10.64 -33.69 -7.06
N HIS A 740 10.45 -32.57 -6.33
CA HIS A 740 11.23 -32.28 -5.13
C HIS A 740 11.11 -33.42 -4.11
N SER A 741 12.09 -33.56 -3.22
CA SER A 741 12.07 -34.57 -2.17
C SER A 741 10.85 -34.39 -1.24
N SER A 742 10.40 -35.46 -0.59
CA SER A 742 9.29 -35.41 0.37
C SER A 742 9.58 -34.54 1.61
N GLY A 743 10.83 -34.12 1.81
CA GLY A 743 11.24 -33.20 2.87
C GLY A 743 11.05 -31.71 2.52
N ALA A 744 10.74 -31.37 1.27
CA ALA A 744 10.47 -29.99 0.87
C ALA A 744 9.13 -29.50 1.46
N MET A 745 9.19 -28.44 2.28
CA MET A 745 8.04 -27.90 3.00
C MET A 745 7.82 -26.41 2.68
N PRO A 746 6.61 -26.00 2.22
CA PRO A 746 5.54 -26.87 1.76
C PRO A 746 5.95 -27.57 0.44
N PRO A 747 5.34 -28.72 0.09
CA PRO A 747 5.66 -29.40 -1.17
C PRO A 747 5.40 -28.50 -2.38
N LEU A 748 6.30 -28.54 -3.37
CA LEU A 748 6.14 -27.79 -4.63
C LEU A 748 4.84 -28.20 -5.33
N GLY A 749 4.04 -27.21 -5.73
CA GLY A 749 2.75 -27.46 -6.40
C GLY A 749 1.59 -27.82 -5.46
N SER A 750 1.79 -27.76 -4.13
CA SER A 750 0.74 -28.11 -3.15
C SER A 750 -0.37 -27.06 -2.99
N HIS A 751 -0.17 -25.86 -3.50
CA HIS A 751 -1.12 -24.77 -3.38
C HIS A 751 -2.22 -24.85 -4.43
N VAL A 752 -3.42 -24.40 -4.05
CA VAL A 752 -4.48 -24.17 -5.05
C VAL A 752 -4.05 -23.01 -5.94
N HIS A 753 -3.78 -23.30 -7.22
CA HIS A 753 -3.29 -22.29 -8.15
C HIS A 753 -4.27 -21.12 -8.30
N THR A 754 -5.56 -21.41 -8.48
CA THR A 754 -6.63 -20.42 -8.61
C THR A 754 -7.74 -20.73 -7.60
N PRO A 755 -7.83 -20.02 -6.47
CA PRO A 755 -8.84 -20.28 -5.43
C PRO A 755 -10.27 -20.11 -5.96
N LYS A 756 -11.14 -21.11 -5.71
CA LYS A 756 -12.57 -21.01 -6.02
C LYS A 756 -13.29 -20.31 -4.87
N PHE A 757 -13.81 -19.10 -5.11
CA PHE A 757 -14.61 -18.39 -4.12
C PHE A 757 -16.07 -18.88 -4.13
N PRO A 758 -16.73 -18.98 -2.95
CA PRO A 758 -18.15 -19.30 -2.91
C PRO A 758 -18.93 -18.21 -3.64
N THR A 759 -19.59 -18.58 -4.74
CA THR A 759 -20.60 -17.72 -5.34
C THR A 759 -21.86 -17.81 -4.48
N ALA A 760 -22.37 -16.67 -4.04
CA ALA A 760 -23.64 -16.62 -3.30
C ALA A 760 -24.72 -17.36 -4.10
N PRO A 761 -25.55 -18.21 -3.47
CA PRO A 761 -26.53 -19.00 -4.21
C PRO A 761 -27.50 -18.07 -4.94
N LEU A 762 -27.55 -18.17 -6.27
CA LEU A 762 -28.58 -17.54 -7.07
C LEU A 762 -29.94 -18.02 -6.56
N LYS A 763 -30.69 -17.14 -5.90
CA LYS A 763 -32.06 -17.41 -5.47
C LYS A 763 -32.86 -17.85 -6.70
N LYS A 764 -33.21 -19.15 -6.75
CA LYS A 764 -34.10 -19.71 -7.77
C LYS A 764 -35.35 -18.85 -7.84
N LYS A 765 -35.62 -18.25 -9.01
CA LYS A 765 -36.91 -17.63 -9.32
C LYS A 765 -38.00 -18.68 -9.08
N LYS A 766 -38.83 -18.47 -8.04
CA LYS A 766 -40.06 -19.25 -7.86
C LYS A 766 -40.95 -18.99 -9.07
N LYS A 767 -41.09 -19.99 -9.94
CA LYS A 767 -42.21 -20.08 -10.90
C LYS A 767 -43.51 -20.16 -10.11
N GLY A 768 -44.53 -19.46 -10.60
CA GLY A 768 -45.81 -19.30 -9.94
C GLY A 768 -46.58 -20.61 -9.76
N ALA A 769 -47.47 -20.60 -8.77
CA ALA A 769 -48.62 -21.48 -8.70
C ALA A 769 -49.79 -20.69 -8.10
N GLY A 770 -50.87 -20.59 -8.88
CA GLY A 770 -52.11 -19.98 -8.45
C GLY A 770 -52.97 -20.93 -7.61
N LYS A 771 -53.86 -20.29 -6.83
CA LYS A 771 -55.18 -20.74 -6.36
C LYS A 771 -55.33 -22.06 -5.56
N LYS A 772 -55.74 -21.83 -4.29
CA LYS A 772 -56.93 -22.37 -3.59
C LYS A 772 -57.04 -23.90 -3.39
N LYS A 773 -57.00 -24.36 -2.12
CA LYS A 773 -58.13 -24.60 -1.18
C LYS A 773 -57.68 -25.53 -0.04
N GLY A 774 -58.25 -25.30 1.16
CA GLY A 774 -58.76 -26.41 1.98
C GLY A 774 -57.98 -26.85 3.23
N ALA A 775 -58.40 -26.28 4.37
CA ALA A 775 -58.72 -26.93 5.65
C ALA A 775 -57.68 -27.78 6.41
N GLY A 776 -57.55 -27.46 7.71
CA GLY A 776 -57.63 -28.49 8.76
C GLY A 776 -56.48 -28.54 9.77
N GLY A 777 -56.69 -27.90 10.92
CA GLY A 777 -56.46 -28.53 12.24
C GLY A 777 -55.05 -28.55 12.84
N GLY A 778 -54.90 -27.86 13.98
CA GLY A 778 -54.60 -28.57 15.22
C GLY A 778 -53.20 -28.45 15.83
N SER A 779 -53.16 -27.67 16.92
CA SER A 779 -52.40 -27.88 18.17
C SER A 779 -50.99 -27.32 18.33
N MET A 780 -50.95 -26.37 19.27
CA MET A 780 -49.87 -25.98 20.18
C MET A 780 -49.16 -27.18 20.84
N GLY A 781 -47.89 -26.98 21.21
CA GLY A 781 -47.13 -27.85 22.10
C GLY A 781 -45.74 -27.27 22.39
N ASP A 782 -45.65 -26.61 23.54
CA ASP A 782 -44.54 -25.82 24.07
C ASP A 782 -43.29 -26.62 24.52
N LEU A 783 -42.16 -25.89 24.60
CA LEU A 783 -41.10 -25.94 25.63
C LEU A 783 -40.26 -27.23 25.80
N LYS A 784 -38.93 -27.17 25.64
CA LYS A 784 -37.95 -26.75 26.68
C LYS A 784 -36.50 -27.04 26.27
N VAL A 785 -35.63 -26.15 26.73
CA VAL A 785 -34.18 -26.21 26.77
C VAL A 785 -33.74 -27.05 27.98
N GLN A 786 -32.72 -27.91 27.84
CA GLN A 786 -31.68 -28.12 28.87
C GLN A 786 -30.50 -28.99 28.38
N ASP A 787 -29.30 -28.42 28.58
CA ASP A 787 -28.03 -28.99 29.05
C ASP A 787 -27.48 -30.31 28.52
N ILE A 788 -26.27 -30.25 27.94
CA ILE A 788 -25.28 -31.32 28.07
C ILE A 788 -23.89 -30.73 28.36
N SER A 789 -23.39 -31.07 29.54
CA SER A 789 -21.99 -31.02 29.98
C SER A 789 -21.17 -32.19 29.42
N GLY A 790 -19.93 -31.92 29.03
CA GLY A 790 -18.78 -32.84 29.12
C GLY A 790 -18.56 -33.86 27.99
N GLY A 791 -17.33 -33.92 27.47
CA GLY A 791 -16.82 -35.08 26.74
C GLY A 791 -15.85 -34.77 25.59
N SER A 792 -14.57 -35.04 25.80
CA SER A 792 -13.52 -35.03 24.77
C SER A 792 -13.70 -36.18 23.78
N SER A 793 -13.45 -35.96 22.49
CA SER A 793 -12.71 -36.89 21.60
C SER A 793 -12.71 -36.41 20.15
N ASP A 794 -11.57 -36.60 19.48
CA ASP A 794 -11.36 -36.54 18.03
C ASP A 794 -12.53 -37.07 17.18
N ARG A 795 -12.76 -36.43 16.01
CA ARG A 795 -12.55 -37.05 14.69
C ARG A 795 -13.08 -36.18 13.54
N ASN A 796 -12.23 -36.12 12.51
CA ASN A 796 -12.51 -35.88 11.10
C ASN A 796 -13.94 -36.18 10.63
N GLY A 797 -14.50 -35.24 9.87
CA GLY A 797 -15.76 -35.40 9.14
C GLY A 797 -15.71 -34.71 7.78
N TYR A 798 -14.72 -35.06 6.95
CA TYR A 798 -14.79 -34.85 5.50
C TYR A 798 -15.94 -35.69 4.95
N CYS A 799 -16.96 -35.05 4.37
CA CYS A 799 -17.98 -35.74 3.60
C CYS A 799 -17.71 -35.48 2.11
N GLN A 800 -17.08 -36.47 1.47
CA GLN A 800 -16.99 -36.62 0.03
C GLN A 800 -18.39 -36.72 -0.58
N LEU A 801 -18.65 -35.97 -1.65
CA LEU A 801 -19.74 -36.27 -2.58
C LEU A 801 -19.22 -36.28 -4.01
N ARG A 802 -18.91 -37.51 -4.44
CA ARG A 802 -19.13 -38.15 -5.75
C ARG A 802 -19.08 -37.24 -6.99
N THR A 803 -18.00 -37.41 -7.75
CA THR A 803 -18.03 -37.33 -9.22
C THR A 803 -18.14 -38.75 -9.76
N SER A 804 -19.33 -39.15 -10.20
CA SER A 804 -19.60 -40.30 -11.06
C SER A 804 -19.82 -39.77 -12.48
N ASP A 805 -19.43 -40.38 -13.59
CA ASP A 805 -18.58 -41.52 -13.92
C ASP A 805 -18.18 -41.26 -15.38
N ALA A 806 -16.91 -41.49 -15.70
CA ALA A 806 -16.46 -41.98 -17.00
C ALA A 806 -15.04 -42.54 -16.78
N ASP A 807 -15.01 -43.66 -16.08
CA ASP A 807 -14.04 -44.75 -16.18
C ASP A 807 -13.61 -44.99 -17.65
N SER A 808 -12.43 -45.49 -18.02
CA SER A 808 -11.39 -46.20 -17.29
C SER A 808 -10.25 -46.44 -18.28
N GLU A 809 -9.00 -46.18 -17.88
CA GLU A 809 -7.88 -47.12 -18.01
C GLU A 809 -6.71 -46.60 -17.18
N ALA A 810 -6.79 -46.84 -15.86
CA ALA A 810 -5.65 -46.78 -14.99
C ALA A 810 -4.84 -48.08 -15.19
N GLY A 811 -3.94 -48.05 -16.18
CA GLY A 811 -2.81 -48.96 -16.22
C GLY A 811 -1.78 -48.52 -15.19
N SER A 812 -1.37 -49.43 -14.31
CA SER A 812 -0.14 -49.33 -13.54
C SER A 812 1.04 -49.10 -14.50
N GLY A 813 1.44 -47.85 -14.67
CA GLY A 813 2.52 -47.43 -15.56
C GLY A 813 3.70 -46.87 -14.77
N SER A 814 4.84 -47.53 -14.90
CA SER A 814 6.18 -47.02 -14.61
C SER A 814 6.38 -45.56 -15.03
N GLY A 815 7.22 -44.81 -14.29
CA GLY A 815 7.58 -43.42 -14.56
C GLY A 815 7.93 -43.10 -16.01
N GLY A 816 6.94 -42.61 -16.76
CA GLY A 816 7.11 -41.99 -18.07
C GLY A 816 7.32 -40.49 -17.89
N GLY A 817 8.54 -40.01 -18.10
CA GLY A 817 8.88 -38.59 -18.01
C GLY A 817 8.06 -37.76 -19.02
N GLY A 818 7.25 -36.83 -18.52
CA GLY A 818 6.59 -35.84 -19.36
C GLY A 818 7.63 -34.94 -20.05
N ARG A 819 7.37 -34.59 -21.31
CA ARG A 819 8.15 -33.58 -22.06
C ARG A 819 7.30 -32.34 -22.33
N MET A 820 7.85 -31.17 -22.05
CA MET A 820 7.27 -29.86 -22.31
C MET A 820 7.29 -29.52 -23.82
N PHE A 821 8.36 -29.92 -24.52
CA PHE A 821 8.52 -29.76 -25.97
C PHE A 821 8.70 -31.12 -26.64
N GLY A 822 8.13 -31.30 -27.83
CA GLY A 822 8.31 -32.49 -28.67
C GLY A 822 9.56 -32.44 -29.56
N SER A 823 10.06 -31.25 -29.87
CA SER A 823 11.24 -31.04 -30.72
C SER A 823 12.56 -31.33 -30.02
N ASP A 824 13.39 -32.19 -30.62
CA ASP A 824 14.75 -32.47 -30.15
C ASP A 824 15.74 -31.31 -30.44
N ARG A 825 15.33 -30.28 -31.20
CA ARG A 825 16.15 -29.10 -31.56
C ARG A 825 15.74 -27.83 -30.82
N ILE A 826 14.92 -27.93 -29.78
CA ILE A 826 14.39 -26.75 -29.10
C ILE A 826 15.48 -25.88 -28.45
N LEU A 827 16.56 -26.49 -27.98
CA LEU A 827 17.73 -25.80 -27.43
C LEU A 827 18.43 -24.93 -28.48
N ASP A 828 18.57 -25.44 -29.71
CA ASP A 828 19.15 -24.68 -30.83
C ASP A 828 18.31 -23.45 -31.14
N ALA A 829 16.98 -23.56 -31.03
CA ALA A 829 16.06 -22.44 -31.21
C ALA A 829 16.27 -21.37 -30.13
N PHE A 830 16.34 -21.75 -28.85
CA PHE A 830 16.59 -20.79 -27.75
C PHE A 830 17.88 -20.00 -27.95
N MET A 831 18.94 -20.69 -28.38
CA MET A 831 20.26 -20.08 -28.62
C MET A 831 20.37 -19.36 -29.97
N GLY A 832 19.43 -19.60 -30.88
CA GLY A 832 19.47 -19.06 -32.24
C GLY A 832 20.67 -19.59 -33.03
N VAL A 833 20.94 -20.89 -32.95
CA VAL A 833 22.07 -21.57 -33.62
C VAL A 833 21.57 -22.64 -34.58
N GLY A 834 22.47 -23.19 -35.40
CA GLY A 834 22.12 -24.23 -36.38
C GLY A 834 21.14 -23.70 -37.43
N GLU A 835 19.98 -24.35 -37.58
CA GLU A 835 18.96 -23.91 -38.54
C GLU A 835 18.28 -22.57 -38.17
N TYR A 836 18.46 -22.11 -36.92
CA TYR A 836 17.91 -20.85 -36.41
C TYR A 836 18.90 -19.68 -36.48
N GLU A 837 20.12 -19.89 -36.98
CA GLU A 837 21.17 -18.86 -37.04
C GLU A 837 20.74 -17.65 -37.88
N GLY A 838 19.98 -17.87 -38.95
CA GLY A 838 19.42 -16.79 -39.77
C GLY A 838 18.27 -16.00 -39.12
N MET A 839 17.72 -16.49 -37.99
CA MET A 839 16.63 -15.86 -37.25
C MET A 839 17.11 -15.08 -36.03
N ALA A 840 18.37 -15.27 -35.61
CA ALA A 840 19.01 -14.50 -34.55
C ALA A 840 19.91 -13.40 -35.12
N HIS A 841 20.12 -12.33 -34.35
CA HIS A 841 21.05 -11.28 -34.74
C HIS A 841 22.49 -11.80 -34.59
N ARG A 842 23.31 -11.70 -35.65
CA ARG A 842 24.65 -12.31 -35.72
C ARG A 842 25.54 -11.99 -34.52
N ASP A 843 25.63 -10.71 -34.16
CA ASP A 843 26.42 -10.22 -33.01
C ASP A 843 25.55 -9.88 -31.79
N GLY A 844 24.33 -10.45 -31.72
CA GLY A 844 23.37 -10.16 -30.65
C GLY A 844 23.70 -10.86 -29.32
N LYS A 845 23.15 -10.35 -28.22
CA LYS A 845 23.16 -11.06 -26.91
C LYS A 845 21.94 -11.95 -26.71
N PHE A 846 20.94 -11.88 -27.59
CA PHE A 846 19.74 -12.72 -27.53
C PHE A 846 19.68 -13.71 -28.69
N GLY A 847 19.32 -14.94 -28.38
CA GLY A 847 18.82 -15.92 -29.34
C GLY A 847 17.33 -15.68 -29.58
N LEU A 848 16.53 -16.74 -29.68
CA LEU A 848 15.07 -16.60 -29.76
C LEU A 848 14.50 -16.56 -28.34
N GLY A 849 14.28 -15.36 -27.82
CA GLY A 849 13.54 -15.13 -26.57
C GLY A 849 14.36 -15.27 -25.29
N PHE A 850 15.58 -15.80 -25.38
CA PHE A 850 16.49 -15.97 -24.25
C PHE A 850 17.79 -15.21 -24.45
N ARG A 851 18.31 -14.62 -23.36
CA ARG A 851 19.65 -14.07 -23.36
C ARG A 851 20.66 -15.18 -23.34
N ARG A 852 21.71 -15.04 -24.14
CA ARG A 852 22.88 -15.91 -24.22
C ARG A 852 23.98 -15.35 -23.33
N TYR A 853 24.74 -16.24 -22.70
CA TYR A 853 25.90 -15.88 -21.90
C TYR A 853 27.14 -16.54 -22.51
N ASP A 854 28.18 -15.73 -22.72
CA ASP A 854 29.43 -16.18 -23.33
C ASP A 854 30.38 -16.74 -22.27
N ASP A 855 31.16 -17.74 -22.68
CA ASP A 855 32.28 -18.27 -21.89
C ASP A 855 33.60 -17.87 -22.54
N ALA A 856 34.18 -16.74 -22.09
CA ALA A 856 35.47 -16.25 -22.57
C ALA A 856 36.63 -17.23 -22.31
N SER A 857 36.47 -18.18 -21.39
CA SER A 857 37.52 -19.16 -21.05
C SER A 857 37.61 -20.34 -22.02
N SER A 858 36.58 -20.58 -22.85
CA SER A 858 36.48 -21.82 -23.64
C SER A 858 37.16 -21.75 -25.00
N GLY A 859 37.46 -20.56 -25.55
CA GLY A 859 38.01 -20.40 -26.90
C GLY A 859 37.19 -21.04 -28.04
N SER A 860 36.00 -21.58 -27.73
CA SER A 860 35.24 -22.48 -28.60
C SER A 860 34.09 -21.80 -29.35
N GLY A 861 33.71 -20.58 -28.94
CA GLY A 861 32.56 -19.85 -29.50
C GLY A 861 31.22 -20.58 -29.34
N ARG A 862 31.15 -21.69 -28.59
CA ARG A 862 29.95 -22.50 -28.45
C ARG A 862 29.08 -21.95 -27.32
N LEU A 863 27.95 -21.38 -27.71
CA LEU A 863 26.96 -20.83 -26.80
C LEU A 863 26.29 -21.97 -26.00
N ARG A 864 26.56 -22.07 -24.69
CA ARG A 864 26.03 -23.14 -23.81
C ARG A 864 25.10 -22.69 -22.68
N CYS A 865 25.08 -21.40 -22.38
CA CYS A 865 24.37 -20.83 -21.24
C CYS A 865 23.31 -19.83 -21.69
N PHE A 866 22.12 -19.90 -21.09
CA PHE A 866 21.07 -18.91 -21.33
C PHE A 866 20.19 -18.65 -20.10
N GLY A 867 19.40 -17.60 -20.15
CA GLY A 867 18.58 -17.18 -19.02
C GLY A 867 17.95 -15.80 -19.18
N HIS A 868 17.45 -15.26 -18.08
CA HIS A 868 16.99 -13.88 -17.94
C HIS A 868 17.30 -13.36 -16.54
N SER A 869 17.83 -12.14 -16.49
CA SER A 869 18.04 -11.37 -15.28
C SER A 869 17.14 -10.13 -15.25
N GLY A 870 16.72 -9.75 -14.05
CA GLY A 870 15.75 -8.69 -13.84
C GLY A 870 16.35 -7.42 -13.30
N MET A 871 15.75 -6.27 -13.68
CA MET A 871 15.95 -5.00 -12.97
C MET A 871 15.55 -5.10 -11.49
N GLY A 872 14.65 -6.03 -11.15
CA GLY A 872 14.27 -6.34 -9.76
C GLY A 872 15.28 -7.18 -9.00
N GLY A 873 16.47 -7.43 -9.55
CA GLY A 873 17.53 -8.23 -8.94
C GLY A 873 17.36 -9.75 -9.09
N SER A 874 16.18 -10.25 -9.45
CA SER A 874 15.93 -11.70 -9.62
C SER A 874 16.50 -12.23 -10.94
N THR A 875 16.95 -13.48 -10.97
CA THR A 875 17.56 -14.13 -12.14
C THR A 875 17.13 -15.58 -12.25
N GLY A 876 16.92 -16.05 -13.47
CA GLY A 876 16.93 -17.48 -13.81
C GLY A 876 17.98 -17.75 -14.89
N PHE A 877 18.76 -18.82 -14.70
CA PHE A 877 19.94 -19.14 -15.51
C PHE A 877 20.09 -20.65 -15.63
N CYS A 878 20.60 -21.12 -16.77
CA CYS A 878 21.01 -22.51 -16.93
C CYS A 878 22.27 -22.66 -17.79
N ASP A 879 22.97 -23.78 -17.55
CA ASP A 879 24.06 -24.31 -18.37
C ASP A 879 23.64 -25.70 -18.86
N VAL A 880 23.45 -25.80 -20.17
CA VAL A 880 22.88 -26.98 -20.83
C VAL A 880 23.86 -28.16 -20.82
N GLU A 881 25.13 -27.92 -21.12
CA GLU A 881 26.14 -28.97 -21.22
C GLU A 881 26.43 -29.60 -19.85
N ASN A 882 26.36 -28.77 -18.80
CA ASN A 882 26.58 -29.20 -17.43
C ASN A 882 25.28 -29.56 -16.69
N GLY A 883 24.13 -29.66 -17.36
CA GLY A 883 22.86 -30.06 -16.72
C GLY A 883 22.50 -29.22 -15.50
N PHE A 884 22.86 -27.93 -15.48
CA PHE A 884 22.74 -27.05 -14.33
C PHE A 884 21.68 -25.97 -14.58
N ALA A 885 20.87 -25.68 -13.57
CA ALA A 885 19.96 -24.54 -13.59
C ALA A 885 19.83 -23.94 -12.20
N ILE A 886 19.68 -22.62 -12.12
CA ILE A 886 19.52 -21.88 -10.88
C ILE A 886 18.53 -20.75 -11.06
N ALA A 887 17.75 -20.51 -10.01
CA ALA A 887 16.97 -19.30 -9.86
C ALA A 887 17.27 -18.63 -8.52
N VAL A 888 17.38 -17.32 -8.56
CA VAL A 888 17.53 -16.45 -7.40
C VAL A 888 16.44 -15.40 -7.47
N THR A 889 15.56 -15.35 -6.48
CA THR A 889 14.51 -14.33 -6.37
C THR A 889 14.77 -13.43 -5.17
N VAL A 890 14.63 -12.13 -5.36
CA VAL A 890 14.89 -11.11 -4.32
C VAL A 890 13.83 -10.01 -4.37
N ASN A 891 13.55 -9.40 -3.21
CA ASN A 891 12.58 -8.32 -3.06
C ASN A 891 13.24 -6.95 -2.78
N LYS A 892 14.58 -6.89 -2.76
CA LYS A 892 15.34 -5.64 -2.77
C LYS A 892 15.85 -5.37 -4.19
N LEU A 893 15.19 -4.43 -4.86
CA LEU A 893 15.53 -4.00 -6.21
C LEU A 893 16.95 -3.43 -6.21
N SER A 894 17.82 -4.08 -6.99
CA SER A 894 19.25 -3.86 -7.05
C SER A 894 19.74 -4.08 -8.48
N LEU A 895 20.97 -3.68 -8.79
CA LEU A 895 21.63 -3.95 -10.07
C LEU A 895 22.13 -5.41 -10.16
N GLY A 896 21.49 -6.34 -9.48
CA GLY A 896 21.83 -7.78 -9.51
C GLY A 896 23.16 -8.12 -8.85
N SER A 897 23.74 -7.26 -8.02
CA SER A 897 25.01 -7.51 -7.32
C SER A 897 24.93 -8.71 -6.38
N VAL A 898 23.85 -8.82 -5.59
CA VAL A 898 23.58 -9.96 -4.71
C VAL A 898 23.46 -11.25 -5.52
N THR A 899 22.57 -11.27 -6.50
CA THR A 899 22.28 -12.44 -7.33
C THR A 899 23.49 -12.93 -8.12
N ARG A 900 24.30 -12.02 -8.66
CA ARG A 900 25.57 -12.36 -9.29
C ARG A 900 26.53 -13.04 -8.32
N GLY A 901 26.67 -12.50 -7.10
CA GLY A 901 27.50 -13.12 -6.07
C GLY A 901 27.05 -14.54 -5.73
N VAL A 902 25.74 -14.76 -5.63
CA VAL A 902 25.14 -16.08 -5.38
C VAL A 902 25.40 -17.05 -6.54
N VAL A 903 25.09 -16.65 -7.78
CA VAL A 903 25.29 -17.51 -8.96
C VAL A 903 26.77 -17.86 -9.12
N ARG A 904 27.67 -16.88 -8.96
CA ARG A 904 29.12 -17.09 -9.03
C ARG A 904 29.58 -18.10 -7.98
N LEU A 905 29.21 -17.89 -6.72
CA LEU A 905 29.59 -18.79 -5.63
C LEU A 905 29.16 -20.23 -5.93
N VAL A 906 27.90 -20.43 -6.36
CA VAL A 906 27.38 -21.77 -6.66
C VAL A 906 28.12 -22.43 -7.81
N LEU A 907 28.41 -21.68 -8.89
CA LEU A 907 29.17 -22.21 -10.03
C LEU A 907 30.61 -22.58 -9.64
N GLU A 908 31.30 -21.70 -8.91
CA GLU A 908 32.68 -21.94 -8.43
C GLU A 908 32.75 -23.17 -7.50
N GLU A 909 31.80 -23.30 -6.57
CA GLU A 909 31.71 -24.41 -5.63
C GLU A 909 31.39 -25.75 -6.30
N LEU A 910 30.69 -25.72 -7.44
CA LEU A 910 30.43 -26.91 -8.27
C LEU A 910 31.56 -27.19 -9.28
N GLY A 911 32.58 -26.33 -9.36
CA GLY A 911 33.63 -26.42 -10.38
C GLY A 911 33.13 -26.21 -11.80
N LEU A 912 32.02 -25.50 -11.97
CA LEU A 912 31.43 -25.16 -13.27
C LEU A 912 32.00 -23.83 -13.78
N PRO A 913 32.12 -23.63 -15.10
CA PRO A 913 32.72 -22.39 -15.59
C PRO A 913 31.73 -21.22 -15.48
N VAL A 914 32.26 -20.07 -15.03
CA VAL A 914 31.48 -18.87 -14.71
C VAL A 914 31.44 -17.96 -15.94
N PRO A 915 30.26 -17.64 -16.49
CA PRO A 915 30.16 -16.67 -17.58
C PRO A 915 30.63 -15.27 -17.16
N ASP A 916 31.15 -14.48 -18.10
CA ASP A 916 31.75 -13.17 -17.82
C ASP A 916 30.83 -12.23 -17.06
N GLU A 917 29.52 -12.24 -17.34
CA GLU A 917 28.54 -11.41 -16.64
C GLU A 917 28.37 -11.76 -15.17
N TYR A 918 28.71 -12.99 -14.77
CA TYR A 918 28.70 -13.42 -13.37
C TYR A 918 30.09 -13.34 -12.70
N SER A 919 31.14 -12.98 -13.46
CA SER A 919 32.51 -12.85 -12.95
C SER A 919 32.69 -11.69 -11.97
N ALA A 920 33.83 -11.69 -11.25
CA ALA A 920 34.19 -10.61 -10.32
C ALA A 920 34.40 -9.24 -11.01
N THR A 921 34.81 -9.25 -12.28
CA THR A 921 35.06 -8.07 -13.11
C THR A 921 33.87 -7.64 -13.96
N GLY A 922 32.79 -8.44 -13.99
CA GLY A 922 31.57 -8.11 -14.72
C GLY A 922 30.91 -6.83 -14.18
N GLU A 923 30.74 -5.82 -15.03
CA GLU A 923 30.05 -4.59 -14.66
C GLU A 923 28.53 -4.80 -14.63
N LYS A 924 27.92 -4.71 -13.44
CA LYS A 924 26.46 -4.57 -13.18
C LYS A 924 25.58 -5.70 -13.78
N GLY A 925 24.31 -5.76 -13.36
CA GLY A 925 23.40 -6.86 -13.70
C GLY A 925 23.28 -7.08 -15.21
N PRO A 926 23.22 -8.35 -15.68
CA PRO A 926 23.48 -8.69 -17.08
C PRO A 926 22.64 -7.89 -18.09
N ASP A 927 21.35 -7.71 -17.80
CA ASP A 927 20.35 -7.15 -18.73
C ASP A 927 20.22 -5.63 -18.73
N MET A 928 20.87 -4.93 -17.80
CA MET A 928 20.77 -3.47 -17.68
C MET A 928 21.70 -2.70 -18.63
N MET A 929 22.77 -3.33 -19.13
CA MET A 929 23.76 -2.66 -20.00
C MET A 929 23.40 -2.70 -21.51
N LEU A 930 22.29 -3.33 -21.90
CA LEU A 930 22.01 -3.63 -23.31
C LEU A 930 21.72 -2.40 -24.19
N ASN A 931 21.35 -1.27 -23.59
CA ASN A 931 21.22 0.01 -24.30
C ASN A 931 22.40 0.97 -23.99
N LEU A 932 23.43 0.46 -23.31
CA LEU A 932 24.56 1.20 -22.77
C LEU A 932 25.85 0.41 -23.04
N THR A 933 26.17 0.12 -24.30
CA THR A 933 27.50 -0.44 -24.63
C THR A 933 28.34 0.52 -25.47
N THR A 934 29.53 0.75 -24.91
CA THR A 934 30.74 1.41 -25.40
C THR A 934 31.16 0.92 -26.79
N THR A 935 31.38 1.86 -27.70
CA THR A 935 32.06 1.63 -28.97
C THR A 935 33.55 1.40 -28.76
N THR A 936 33.99 0.14 -28.75
CA THR A 936 35.40 -0.23 -28.93
C THR A 936 35.76 -0.22 -30.42
N THR A 937 36.46 0.85 -30.82
CA THR A 937 37.53 0.97 -31.85
C THR A 937 37.28 0.56 -33.32
N THR A 938 37.59 1.46 -34.26
CA THR A 938 38.55 1.22 -35.37
C THR A 938 38.90 2.53 -36.09
N THR A 939 40.15 2.98 -35.99
CA THR A 939 40.72 4.04 -36.82
C THR A 939 40.93 3.51 -38.25
N PRO A 940 40.46 4.20 -39.32
CA PRO A 940 40.76 3.78 -40.68
C PRO A 940 42.22 4.11 -41.05
N PRO A 941 42.88 3.29 -41.89
CA PRO A 941 44.25 3.54 -42.31
C PRO A 941 44.30 4.76 -43.22
N GLN A 942 45.21 5.70 -42.92
CA GLN A 942 45.51 6.83 -43.78
C GLN A 942 46.07 6.33 -45.12
N LEU A 943 45.39 6.67 -46.22
CA LEU A 943 45.95 6.67 -47.56
C LEU A 943 46.10 8.13 -48.02
N ARG A 944 47.25 8.38 -48.64
CA ARG A 944 47.88 9.67 -49.02
C ARG A 944 46.97 10.82 -49.42
#